data_AF-A0A158BBJ0-F1
#
_entry.id   AF-A0A158BBJ0-F1
#
_cell.length_a   1.000
_cell.length_b   1.000
_cell.length_c   1.000
_cell.angle_alpha   90.00
_cell.angle_beta   90.00
_cell.angle_gamma   90.00
#
_symmetry.space_group_name_H-M   'P 1'
#
loop_
_entity.id
_entity.type
_entity.pdbx_description
1 polymer ?
#
loop_
_entity_poly.entity_id
_entity_poly.type
_entity_poly.pdbx_seq_one_letter_code
_entity_poly.pdbx_strand_id
1 'polypeptide(L)'
;MEHAYFKLLHLLSGHPEWALAVVLLASFLESVAFIGTFVPGSTAMFIAGALVGAGALNLGWVFVCAIAGAIAGDAASFWFGQHYADRIAQMWPFRAHPGALAAGKKYFDAHGAKSVVLARFVAPMRAVVPVVAGVTGMTPARFLVVNILSALIWAPTHILPGVVFGASIELAGAVSIRLVVILILVAALAWIVFNLARVVVSHAMRWTIASRDALLSWAQKGSGLAARLVSRALDPGNPATGLIVMISVLLLASAILFFSVLANVARGASIVQVDVSIYRLLQSFRSTWTDSILDVASTLGSTQTLLALGATVIVWMSFERRWRTVTYWVVAVAFSQLLVAAIRFTAHEPILVSFAPTQHRFPNSDVAATVVIYGFLAFLLLRRVGILTGVFIATATSAIVTAVGLAGLYFGRFTISDALGGAALAAVWVFLIALTAVWRNPARPPPRPLMPVVVLAVICASVALQMSDETEAHSVVPSTIVITPIQWTDSVWRTFSCYRSSMEGDRREPITVQWAATPEQIRALLASRGWTEVSHVSLKSVMSVVLPNAPAIALPALPRLNNGEPSKLVFARSIRGADERDVLRFWPTHYEVRQGAGASPAPIWLGSVVHERLQRPAWPFNVLRPDRRVDPMAFDHGEGTPWRGIEIASSAGCGSVPVMLVESRSE
;
A
#
# COMPACT_ATOMS: atom_id res chain seq x y z
N MET A 1 -15.89 -2.27 12.91
CA MET A 1 -14.61 -3.02 12.99
C MET A 1 -13.69 -2.44 14.07
N GLU A 2 -13.40 -1.14 14.09
CA GLU A 2 -12.62 -0.49 15.17
C GLU A 2 -13.19 -0.67 16.57
N HIS A 3 -14.50 -0.48 16.76
CA HIS A 3 -15.13 -0.76 18.06
C HIS A 3 -14.96 -2.22 18.50
N ALA A 4 -14.93 -3.19 17.57
CA ALA A 4 -14.68 -4.58 17.92
C ALA A 4 -13.21 -4.81 18.28
N TYR A 5 -12.27 -4.14 17.59
CA TYR A 5 -10.84 -4.20 17.88
C TYR A 5 -10.47 -3.56 19.22
N PHE A 6 -10.95 -2.34 19.49
CA PHE A 6 -10.75 -1.67 20.78
C PHE A 6 -11.46 -2.39 21.91
N LYS A 7 -12.65 -2.96 21.68
CA LYS A 7 -13.34 -3.80 22.67
C LYS A 7 -12.62 -5.12 22.91
N LEU A 8 -12.04 -5.74 21.87
CA LEU A 8 -11.19 -6.93 22.01
C LEU A 8 -9.92 -6.59 22.81
N LEU A 9 -9.21 -5.50 22.48
CA LEU A 9 -8.03 -5.05 23.23
C LEU A 9 -8.38 -4.69 24.68
N HIS A 10 -9.53 -4.06 24.93
CA HIS A 10 -9.97 -3.72 26.28
C HIS A 10 -10.39 -4.95 27.10
N LEU A 11 -11.02 -5.95 26.47
CA LEU A 11 -11.33 -7.23 27.10
C LEU A 11 -10.06 -8.07 27.36
N LEU A 12 -9.11 -8.05 26.44
CA LEU A 12 -7.86 -8.80 26.54
C LEU A 12 -6.85 -8.16 27.51
N SER A 13 -6.84 -6.83 27.64
CA SER A 13 -6.00 -6.13 28.62
C SER A 13 -6.46 -6.33 30.07
N GLY A 14 -7.74 -6.66 30.29
CA GLY A 14 -8.25 -7.04 31.61
C GLY A 14 -7.87 -8.48 32.03
N HIS A 15 -7.55 -9.36 31.08
CA HIS A 15 -7.39 -10.80 31.32
C HIS A 15 -6.36 -11.47 30.38
N PRO A 16 -5.05 -11.16 30.51
CA PRO A 16 -3.98 -11.71 29.66
C PRO A 16 -3.89 -13.24 29.68
N GLU A 17 -4.32 -13.89 30.78
CA GLU A 17 -4.40 -15.36 30.89
C GLU A 17 -5.28 -16.00 29.80
N TRP A 18 -6.39 -15.37 29.41
CA TRP A 18 -7.30 -15.92 28.41
C TRP A 18 -6.70 -15.88 27.01
N ALA A 19 -5.93 -14.85 26.68
CA ALA A 19 -5.19 -14.80 25.43
C ALA A 19 -4.15 -15.93 25.35
N LEU A 20 -3.44 -16.19 26.44
CA LEU A 20 -2.46 -17.28 26.53
C LEU A 20 -3.14 -18.66 26.41
N ALA A 21 -4.32 -18.83 27.03
CA ALA A 21 -5.12 -20.05 26.88
C ALA A 21 -5.59 -20.26 25.42
N VAL A 22 -6.01 -19.19 24.75
CA VAL A 22 -6.36 -19.24 23.32
C VAL A 22 -5.15 -19.60 22.46
N VAL A 23 -3.97 -19.05 22.74
CA VAL A 23 -2.72 -19.41 22.05
C VAL A 23 -2.42 -20.89 22.19
N LEU A 24 -2.48 -21.42 23.41
CA LEU A 24 -2.25 -22.83 23.70
C LEU A 24 -3.26 -23.72 22.96
N LEU A 25 -4.55 -23.39 23.07
CA LEU A 25 -5.63 -24.18 22.47
C LEU A 25 -5.59 -24.11 20.94
N ALA A 26 -5.37 -22.92 20.37
CA ALA A 26 -5.27 -22.74 18.93
C ALA A 26 -4.10 -23.55 18.36
N SER A 27 -2.92 -23.49 18.99
CA SER A 27 -1.75 -24.24 18.54
C SER A 27 -1.91 -25.76 18.70
N PHE A 28 -2.58 -26.19 19.78
CA PHE A 28 -2.96 -27.59 19.98
C PHE A 28 -3.90 -28.08 18.87
N LEU A 29 -5.05 -27.42 18.68
CA LEU A 29 -6.05 -27.82 17.70
C LEU A 29 -5.51 -27.79 16.27
N GLU A 30 -4.59 -26.87 15.97
CA GLU A 30 -3.91 -26.82 14.68
C GLU A 30 -3.01 -28.02 14.37
N SER A 31 -2.51 -28.67 15.42
CA SER A 31 -1.58 -29.78 15.36
C SER A 31 -2.29 -31.14 15.51
N VAL A 32 -3.58 -31.11 15.86
CA VAL A 32 -4.44 -32.30 15.92
C VAL A 32 -4.89 -32.70 14.51
N ALA A 33 -4.78 -34.00 14.21
CA ALA A 33 -5.19 -34.58 12.95
C ALA A 33 -6.64 -34.24 12.59
N PHE A 34 -6.90 -33.93 11.32
CA PHE A 34 -8.18 -33.46 10.75
C PHE A 34 -8.68 -32.11 11.25
N ILE A 35 -8.65 -31.84 12.55
CA ILE A 35 -9.07 -30.57 13.15
C ILE A 35 -8.17 -29.43 12.68
N GLY A 36 -6.86 -29.67 12.64
CA GLY A 36 -5.87 -28.68 12.25
C GLY A 36 -5.94 -28.21 10.80
N THR A 37 -6.69 -28.91 9.94
CA THR A 37 -6.99 -28.47 8.57
C THR A 37 -7.99 -27.31 8.56
N PHE A 38 -8.86 -27.21 9.56
CA PHE A 38 -9.91 -26.18 9.65
C PHE A 38 -9.57 -25.03 10.59
N VAL A 39 -8.64 -25.24 11.53
CA VAL A 39 -8.25 -24.22 12.51
C VAL A 39 -7.03 -23.44 12.01
N PRO A 40 -7.11 -22.11 11.83
CA PRO A 40 -6.00 -21.28 11.38
C PRO A 40 -5.15 -20.80 12.57
N GLY A 41 -4.52 -21.72 13.29
CA GLY A 41 -3.70 -21.40 14.47
C GLY A 41 -2.45 -20.57 14.15
N SER A 42 -1.87 -20.67 12.95
CA SER A 42 -0.77 -19.81 12.48
C SER A 42 -1.17 -18.33 12.44
N THR A 43 -2.41 -18.04 12.03
CA THR A 43 -3.01 -16.71 12.11
C THR A 43 -3.17 -16.26 13.56
N ALA A 44 -3.61 -17.15 14.46
CA ALA A 44 -3.71 -16.83 15.88
C ALA A 44 -2.33 -16.53 16.51
N MET A 45 -1.28 -17.25 16.12
CA MET A 45 0.09 -16.97 16.56
C MET A 45 0.59 -15.60 16.05
N PHE A 46 0.28 -15.26 14.81
CA PHE A 46 0.59 -13.94 14.26
C PHE A 46 -0.13 -12.83 15.03
N ILE A 47 -1.43 -12.99 15.32
CA ILE A 47 -2.21 -12.01 16.10
C ILE A 47 -1.66 -11.90 17.54
N ALA A 48 -1.35 -13.03 18.18
CA ALA A 48 -0.74 -13.04 19.51
C ALA A 48 0.62 -12.33 19.50
N GLY A 49 1.43 -12.56 18.47
CA GLY A 49 2.66 -11.81 18.21
C GLY A 49 2.40 -10.30 18.08
N ALA A 50 1.38 -9.89 17.33
CA ALA A 50 1.01 -8.48 17.21
C ALA A 50 0.60 -7.87 18.55
N LEU A 51 -0.10 -8.62 19.40
CA LEU A 51 -0.43 -8.20 20.77
C LEU A 51 0.82 -8.08 21.67
N VAL A 52 1.80 -8.97 21.49
CA VAL A 52 3.12 -8.84 22.15
C VAL A 52 3.85 -7.58 21.66
N GLY A 53 3.84 -7.32 20.35
CA GLY A 53 4.43 -6.13 19.75
C GLY A 53 3.79 -4.82 20.22
N ALA A 54 2.47 -4.85 20.48
CA ALA A 54 1.73 -3.76 21.12
C ALA A 54 1.92 -3.70 22.65
N GLY A 55 2.71 -4.60 23.23
CA GLY A 55 2.99 -4.68 24.67
C GLY A 55 1.79 -5.08 25.53
N ALA A 56 0.83 -5.81 24.98
CA ALA A 56 -0.33 -6.37 25.70
C ALA A 56 -0.07 -7.77 26.27
N LEU A 57 0.85 -8.53 25.67
CA LEU A 57 1.22 -9.88 26.10
C LEU A 57 2.74 -10.02 26.28
N ASN A 58 3.15 -10.90 27.19
CA ASN A 58 4.56 -11.24 27.38
C ASN A 58 4.99 -12.29 26.34
N LEU A 59 6.06 -11.99 25.58
CA LEU A 59 6.56 -12.86 24.50
C LEU A 59 6.95 -14.26 24.99
N GLY A 60 7.58 -14.36 26.17
CA GLY A 60 8.04 -15.62 26.74
C GLY A 60 6.88 -16.57 27.00
N TRP A 61 5.81 -16.07 27.63
CA TRP A 61 4.61 -16.86 27.88
C TRP A 61 3.88 -17.26 26.61
N VAL A 62 3.82 -16.38 25.60
CA VAL A 62 3.25 -16.73 24.29
C VAL A 62 4.04 -17.85 23.63
N PHE A 63 5.39 -17.81 23.68
CA PHE A 63 6.21 -18.92 23.17
C PHE A 63 5.99 -20.21 23.94
N VAL A 64 5.99 -20.18 25.27
CA VAL A 64 5.77 -21.38 26.11
C VAL A 64 4.42 -22.01 25.78
N CYS A 65 3.34 -21.23 25.76
CA CYS A 65 2.00 -21.72 25.44
C CYS A 65 1.89 -22.26 24.01
N ALA A 66 2.44 -21.56 23.03
CA ALA A 66 2.43 -21.99 21.63
C ALA A 66 3.21 -23.30 21.44
N ILE A 67 4.43 -23.38 21.98
CA ILE A 67 5.28 -24.58 21.88
C ILE A 67 4.62 -25.76 22.59
N ALA A 68 4.10 -25.56 23.81
CA ALA A 68 3.43 -26.61 24.58
C ALA A 68 2.18 -27.13 23.85
N GLY A 69 1.33 -26.24 23.33
CA GLY A 69 0.16 -26.61 22.54
C GLY A 69 0.53 -27.39 21.29
N ALA A 70 1.51 -26.91 20.52
CA ALA A 70 1.97 -27.55 19.29
C ALA A 70 2.53 -28.96 19.55
N ILE A 71 3.37 -29.12 20.57
CA ILE A 71 3.95 -30.42 20.94
C ILE A 71 2.84 -31.38 21.35
N ALA A 72 1.92 -30.94 22.21
CA ALA A 72 0.83 -31.78 22.72
C ALA A 72 -0.12 -32.25 21.60
N GLY A 73 -0.45 -31.37 20.65
CA GLY A 73 -1.33 -31.71 19.53
C GLY A 73 -0.68 -32.71 18.56
N ASP A 74 0.58 -32.49 18.19
CA ASP A 74 1.32 -33.42 17.33
C ASP A 74 1.54 -34.78 18.01
N ALA A 75 1.79 -34.77 19.32
CA ALA A 75 1.93 -36.00 20.09
C ALA A 75 0.60 -36.77 20.16
N ALA A 76 -0.52 -36.09 20.38
CA ALA A 76 -1.86 -36.69 20.31
C ALA A 76 -2.14 -37.31 18.94
N SER A 77 -1.80 -36.61 17.85
CA SER A 77 -1.92 -37.12 16.48
C SER A 77 -1.03 -38.34 16.21
N PHE A 78 0.20 -38.33 16.73
CA PHE A 78 1.13 -39.46 16.62
C PHE A 78 0.62 -40.70 17.35
N TRP A 79 0.19 -40.56 18.61
CA TRP A 79 -0.36 -41.68 19.38
C TRP A 79 -1.67 -42.19 18.80
N PHE A 80 -2.50 -41.29 18.26
CA PHE A 80 -3.69 -41.69 17.50
C PHE A 80 -3.31 -42.56 16.29
N GLY A 81 -2.32 -42.14 15.51
CA GLY A 81 -1.81 -42.91 14.37
C GLY A 81 -1.21 -44.26 14.78
N GLN A 82 -0.49 -44.30 15.90
CA GLN A 82 0.12 -45.52 16.43
C GLN A 82 -0.93 -46.51 16.96
N HIS A 83 -1.93 -46.03 17.70
CA HIS A 83 -2.96 -46.87 18.31
C HIS A 83 -3.93 -47.45 17.27
N TYR A 84 -4.27 -46.68 16.24
CA TYR A 84 -5.17 -47.10 15.17
C TYR A 84 -4.45 -47.57 13.90
N ALA A 85 -3.15 -47.86 13.98
CA ALA A 85 -2.33 -48.22 12.82
C ALA A 85 -2.94 -49.36 11.98
N ASP A 86 -3.40 -50.43 12.65
CA ASP A 86 -3.99 -51.59 11.98
C ASP A 86 -5.34 -51.28 11.30
N ARG A 87 -6.17 -50.41 11.91
CA ARG A 87 -7.43 -49.97 11.28
C ARG A 87 -7.18 -49.01 10.13
N ILE A 88 -6.25 -48.07 10.30
CA ILE A 88 -5.89 -47.10 9.25
C ILE A 88 -5.32 -47.80 8.02
N ALA A 89 -4.52 -48.85 8.22
CA ALA A 89 -4.01 -49.67 7.13
C ALA A 89 -5.11 -50.38 6.33
N GLN A 90 -6.27 -50.66 6.95
CA GLN A 90 -7.42 -51.30 6.33
C GLN A 90 -8.44 -50.31 5.73
N MET A 91 -8.22 -49.00 5.86
CA MET A 91 -9.09 -47.97 5.29
C MET A 91 -8.62 -47.52 3.90
N TRP A 92 -9.54 -47.00 3.08
CA TRP A 92 -9.20 -46.36 1.80
C TRP A 92 -8.49 -45.02 2.09
N PRO A 93 -7.38 -44.65 1.40
CA PRO A 93 -6.81 -45.25 0.18
C PRO A 93 -5.78 -46.37 0.41
N PHE A 94 -5.34 -46.62 1.65
CA PHE A 94 -4.27 -47.59 1.96
C PHE A 94 -4.64 -49.04 1.65
N ARG A 95 -5.92 -49.42 1.84
CA ARG A 95 -6.44 -50.73 1.44
C ARG A 95 -6.36 -50.99 -0.08
N ALA A 96 -6.51 -49.94 -0.89
CA ALA A 96 -6.43 -50.03 -2.34
C ALA A 96 -4.99 -50.08 -2.85
N HIS A 97 -4.03 -49.59 -2.06
CA HIS A 97 -2.60 -49.54 -2.42
C HIS A 97 -1.72 -50.01 -1.26
N PRO A 98 -1.65 -51.32 -0.98
CA PRO A 98 -0.87 -51.86 0.13
C PRO A 98 0.63 -51.50 0.06
N GLY A 99 1.16 -51.38 -1.16
CA GLY A 99 2.55 -50.95 -1.41
C GLY A 99 2.85 -49.51 -0.95
N ALA A 100 1.83 -48.65 -0.81
CA ALA A 100 2.01 -47.27 -0.37
C ALA A 100 2.44 -47.18 1.11
N LEU A 101 1.94 -48.07 1.97
CA LEU A 101 2.36 -48.15 3.38
C LEU A 101 3.81 -48.65 3.50
N ALA A 102 4.18 -49.67 2.74
CA ALA A 102 5.55 -50.19 2.71
C ALA A 102 6.55 -49.16 2.17
N ALA A 103 6.18 -48.44 1.10
CA ALA A 103 6.98 -47.34 0.56
C ALA A 103 7.07 -46.16 1.55
N GLY A 104 5.96 -45.82 2.21
CA GLY A 104 5.91 -44.78 3.25
C GLY A 104 6.81 -45.11 4.45
N LYS A 105 6.81 -46.37 4.90
CA LYS A 105 7.69 -46.86 5.96
C LYS A 105 9.16 -46.74 5.57
N LYS A 106 9.54 -47.23 4.38
CA LYS A 106 10.91 -47.12 3.84
C LYS A 106 11.35 -45.65 3.73
N TYR A 107 10.44 -44.75 3.36
CA TYR A 107 10.71 -43.32 3.29
C TYR A 107 10.89 -42.70 4.68
N PHE A 108 10.02 -43.02 5.64
CA PHE A 108 10.13 -42.53 7.02
C PHE A 108 11.34 -43.08 7.77
N ASP A 109 11.77 -44.30 7.48
CA ASP A 109 13.01 -44.85 8.03
C ASP A 109 14.23 -44.01 7.62
N ALA A 110 14.27 -43.60 6.35
CA ALA A 110 15.37 -42.80 5.77
C ALA A 110 15.26 -41.29 6.07
N HIS A 111 14.04 -40.71 6.06
CA HIS A 111 13.82 -39.26 6.06
C HIS A 111 12.84 -38.76 7.14
N GLY A 112 12.27 -39.63 7.98
CA GLY A 112 11.15 -39.30 8.86
C GLY A 112 11.38 -38.09 9.77
N ALA A 113 12.60 -37.91 10.30
CA ALA A 113 12.94 -36.74 11.09
C ALA A 113 12.84 -35.42 10.28
N LYS A 114 13.35 -35.42 9.04
CA LYS A 114 13.27 -34.25 8.16
C LYS A 114 11.84 -33.98 7.74
N SER A 115 11.07 -35.04 7.48
CA SER A 115 9.67 -34.95 7.07
C SER A 115 8.80 -34.33 8.16
N VAL A 116 8.98 -34.70 9.44
CA VAL A 116 8.23 -34.11 10.56
C VAL A 116 8.53 -32.61 10.70
N VAL A 117 9.80 -32.21 10.57
CA VAL A 117 10.18 -30.78 10.64
C VAL A 117 9.58 -29.98 9.48
N LEU A 118 9.75 -30.46 8.23
CA LEU A 118 9.31 -29.73 7.04
C LEU A 118 7.78 -29.69 6.91
N ALA A 119 7.09 -30.77 7.30
CA ALA A 119 5.64 -30.85 7.22
C ALA A 119 4.94 -29.78 8.07
N ARG A 120 5.57 -29.33 9.17
CA ARG A 120 5.02 -28.30 10.05
C ARG A 120 4.81 -26.95 9.36
N PHE A 121 5.53 -26.68 8.27
CA PHE A 121 5.43 -25.46 7.47
C PHE A 121 4.50 -25.61 6.26
N VAL A 122 3.97 -26.80 6.00
CA VAL A 122 3.08 -27.09 4.88
C VAL A 122 1.71 -27.48 5.41
N ALA A 123 0.74 -26.56 5.34
CA ALA A 123 -0.53 -26.66 6.05
C ALA A 123 -1.28 -28.01 5.87
N PRO A 124 -1.44 -28.57 4.65
CA PRO A 124 -2.08 -29.88 4.49
C PRO A 124 -1.28 -31.05 5.07
N MET A 125 0.05 -30.93 5.13
CA MET A 125 0.93 -32.03 5.55
C MET A 125 1.11 -32.10 7.05
N ARG A 126 1.05 -30.96 7.74
CA ARG A 126 1.20 -30.90 9.20
C ARG A 126 0.21 -31.78 9.95
N ALA A 127 -1.07 -31.78 9.59
CA ALA A 127 -2.08 -32.56 10.29
C ALA A 127 -1.98 -34.08 10.00
N VAL A 128 -1.26 -34.46 8.93
CA VAL A 128 -1.21 -35.84 8.42
C VAL A 128 0.09 -36.54 8.83
N VAL A 129 1.22 -35.82 8.77
CA VAL A 129 2.56 -36.39 8.97
C VAL A 129 2.78 -37.01 10.36
N PRO A 130 2.35 -36.40 11.49
CA PRO A 130 2.41 -37.04 12.80
C PRO A 130 1.65 -38.38 12.86
N VAL A 131 0.46 -38.43 12.24
CA VAL A 131 -0.35 -39.67 12.17
C VAL A 131 0.40 -40.73 11.36
N VAL A 132 0.93 -40.35 10.19
CA VAL A 132 1.69 -41.28 9.33
C VAL A 132 2.96 -41.77 10.05
N ALA A 133 3.65 -40.93 10.81
CA ALA A 133 4.79 -41.33 11.63
C ALA A 133 4.39 -42.37 12.68
N GLY A 134 3.21 -42.23 13.29
CA GLY A 134 2.63 -43.22 14.20
C GLY A 134 2.29 -44.55 13.50
N VAL A 135 1.58 -44.49 12.37
CA VAL A 135 1.16 -45.67 11.59
C VAL A 135 2.36 -46.47 11.04
N THR A 136 3.42 -45.78 10.64
CA THR A 136 4.64 -46.42 10.09
C THR A 136 5.54 -47.04 11.17
N GLY A 137 5.25 -46.79 12.46
CA GLY A 137 5.95 -47.38 13.60
C GLY A 137 7.23 -46.65 14.02
N MET A 138 7.32 -45.34 13.79
CA MET A 138 8.43 -44.53 14.31
C MET A 138 8.45 -44.61 15.84
N THR A 139 9.63 -44.68 16.46
CA THR A 139 9.72 -44.77 17.93
C THR A 139 9.24 -43.46 18.60
N PRO A 140 8.44 -43.52 19.68
CA PRO A 140 7.91 -42.32 20.32
C PRO A 140 8.98 -41.32 20.76
N ALA A 141 10.12 -41.80 21.26
CA ALA A 141 11.24 -40.96 21.67
C ALA A 141 11.84 -40.17 20.50
N ARG A 142 12.04 -40.82 19.35
CA ARG A 142 12.57 -40.17 18.14
C ARG A 142 11.57 -39.14 17.62
N PHE A 143 10.27 -39.45 17.65
CA PHE A 143 9.24 -38.51 17.24
C PHE A 143 9.20 -37.28 18.17
N LEU A 144 9.20 -37.49 19.50
CA LEU A 144 9.10 -36.40 20.47
C LEU A 144 10.28 -35.43 20.37
N VAL A 145 11.52 -35.92 20.23
CA VAL A 145 12.70 -35.06 20.05
C VAL A 145 12.56 -34.19 18.80
N VAL A 146 12.16 -34.78 17.68
CA VAL A 146 11.99 -34.05 16.42
C VAL A 146 10.79 -33.08 16.49
N ASN A 147 9.71 -33.48 17.17
CA ASN A 147 8.53 -32.64 17.40
C ASN A 147 8.90 -31.40 18.22
N ILE A 148 9.64 -31.57 19.34
CA ILE A 148 10.11 -30.45 20.17
C ILE A 148 11.00 -29.50 19.36
N LEU A 149 12.00 -30.04 18.65
CA LEU A 149 12.91 -29.23 17.84
C LEU A 149 12.17 -28.45 16.73
N SER A 150 11.19 -29.08 16.08
CA SER A 150 10.39 -28.41 15.05
C SER A 150 9.45 -27.36 15.64
N ALA A 151 8.87 -27.59 16.83
CA ALA A 151 8.03 -26.60 17.52
C ALA A 151 8.83 -25.35 17.93
N LEU A 152 10.08 -25.54 18.39
CA LEU A 152 11.00 -24.45 18.74
C LEU A 152 11.36 -23.55 17.55
N ILE A 153 11.37 -24.09 16.33
CA ILE A 153 11.59 -23.29 15.11
C ILE A 153 10.28 -22.65 14.64
N TRP A 154 9.20 -23.41 14.65
CA TRP A 154 7.90 -22.99 14.12
C TRP A 154 7.29 -21.81 14.87
N ALA A 155 7.35 -21.82 16.21
CA ALA A 155 6.74 -20.77 17.02
C ALA A 155 7.37 -19.38 16.73
N PRO A 156 8.72 -19.21 16.74
CA PRO A 156 9.35 -17.97 16.31
C PRO A 156 8.98 -17.53 14.90
N THR A 157 8.93 -18.46 13.93
CA THR A 157 8.60 -18.13 12.53
C THR A 157 7.21 -17.48 12.39
N HIS A 158 6.24 -17.83 13.23
CA HIS A 158 4.87 -17.30 13.13
C HIS A 158 4.61 -16.14 14.09
N ILE A 159 5.22 -16.15 15.29
CA ILE A 159 5.00 -15.13 16.30
C ILE A 159 5.83 -13.87 16.00
N LEU A 160 7.10 -13.98 15.63
CA LEU A 160 7.98 -12.83 15.46
C LEU A 160 7.54 -11.87 14.35
N PRO A 161 7.06 -12.30 13.17
CA PRO A 161 6.49 -11.37 12.19
C PRO A 161 5.31 -10.58 12.75
N GLY A 162 4.48 -11.23 13.59
CA GLY A 162 3.42 -10.58 14.34
C GLY A 162 3.96 -9.53 15.31
N VAL A 163 5.00 -9.86 16.09
CA VAL A 163 5.66 -8.90 17.01
C VAL A 163 6.17 -7.68 16.26
N VAL A 164 6.87 -7.90 15.15
CA VAL A 164 7.36 -6.80 14.30
C VAL A 164 6.20 -5.99 13.75
N PHE A 165 5.11 -6.63 13.31
CA PHE A 165 3.91 -5.94 12.82
C PHE A 165 3.21 -5.12 13.91
N GLY A 166 2.99 -5.69 15.10
CA GLY A 166 2.36 -4.99 16.22
C GLY A 166 3.22 -3.84 16.75
N ALA A 167 4.52 -4.06 16.87
CA ALA A 167 5.47 -3.00 17.18
C ALA A 167 5.43 -1.95 16.07
N SER A 168 5.42 -2.34 14.80
CA SER A 168 5.31 -1.41 13.67
C SER A 168 4.00 -0.62 13.69
N ILE A 169 2.89 -1.15 14.18
CA ILE A 169 1.63 -0.39 14.34
C ILE A 169 1.72 0.62 15.48
N GLU A 170 2.37 0.29 16.61
CA GLU A 170 2.61 1.28 17.66
C GLU A 170 3.66 2.34 17.26
N LEU A 171 4.73 1.91 16.57
CA LEU A 171 5.74 2.76 15.93
C LEU A 171 5.09 3.65 14.86
N ALA A 172 4.17 3.07 14.09
CA ALA A 172 3.38 3.72 13.07
C ALA A 172 1.96 3.99 13.56
N GLY A 173 1.81 4.64 14.74
CA GLY A 173 0.61 5.43 15.08
C GLY A 173 0.30 6.57 14.09
N ALA A 174 0.82 6.45 12.87
CA ALA A 174 0.82 7.27 11.68
C ALA A 174 0.27 6.52 10.45
N VAL A 175 0.14 5.18 10.49
CA VAL A 175 -0.52 4.40 9.44
C VAL A 175 -1.95 4.17 9.89
N SER A 176 -2.82 5.11 9.53
CA SER A 176 -4.26 4.97 9.72
C SER A 176 -4.72 3.63 9.13
N ILE A 177 -5.71 2.99 9.75
CA ILE A 177 -6.48 1.87 9.16
C ILE A 177 -6.86 2.16 7.70
N ARG A 178 -7.03 3.45 7.36
CA ARG A 178 -7.20 3.96 6.00
C ARG A 178 -6.12 3.51 5.01
N LEU A 179 -4.84 3.49 5.38
CA LEU A 179 -3.76 3.04 4.49
C LEU A 179 -3.83 1.54 4.23
N VAL A 180 -4.13 0.75 5.26
CA VAL A 180 -4.34 -0.70 5.09
C VAL A 180 -5.53 -0.94 4.17
N VAL A 181 -6.62 -0.18 4.34
CA VAL A 181 -7.77 -0.21 3.43
C VAL A 181 -7.38 0.20 2.01
N ILE A 182 -6.55 1.23 1.82
CA ILE A 182 -6.05 1.65 0.50
C ILE A 182 -5.20 0.57 -0.14
N LEU A 183 -4.25 -0.01 0.59
CA LEU A 183 -3.40 -1.10 0.08
C LEU A 183 -4.25 -2.30 -0.30
N ILE A 184 -5.28 -2.64 0.49
CA ILE A 184 -6.24 -3.69 0.17
C ILE A 184 -7.05 -3.31 -1.07
N LEU A 185 -7.53 -2.07 -1.20
CA LEU A 185 -8.31 -1.62 -2.36
C LEU A 185 -7.46 -1.60 -3.64
N VAL A 186 -6.21 -1.13 -3.58
CA VAL A 186 -5.26 -1.13 -4.69
C VAL A 186 -4.90 -2.57 -5.07
N ALA A 187 -4.61 -3.43 -4.09
CA ALA A 187 -4.33 -4.85 -4.34
C ALA A 187 -5.56 -5.58 -4.90
N ALA A 188 -6.76 -5.29 -4.41
CA ALA A 188 -8.02 -5.83 -4.91
C ALA A 188 -8.31 -5.34 -6.34
N LEU A 189 -8.08 -4.05 -6.63
CA LEU A 189 -8.22 -3.49 -7.97
C LEU A 189 -7.21 -4.13 -8.93
N ALA A 190 -5.94 -4.25 -8.53
CA ALA A 190 -4.91 -4.93 -9.30
C ALA A 190 -5.26 -6.41 -9.54
N TRP A 191 -5.79 -7.09 -8.52
CA TRP A 191 -6.27 -8.48 -8.61
C TRP A 191 -7.47 -8.62 -9.57
N ILE A 192 -8.45 -7.71 -9.49
CA ILE A 192 -9.62 -7.69 -10.39
C ILE A 192 -9.17 -7.43 -11.82
N VAL A 193 -8.31 -6.44 -12.04
CA VAL A 193 -7.75 -6.13 -13.37
C VAL A 193 -6.94 -7.31 -13.90
N PHE A 194 -6.13 -7.96 -13.06
CA PHE A 194 -5.36 -9.16 -13.43
C PHE A 194 -6.28 -10.32 -13.85
N ASN A 195 -7.31 -10.61 -13.05
CA ASN A 195 -8.25 -11.68 -13.35
C ASN A 195 -9.09 -11.35 -14.59
N LEU A 196 -9.55 -10.12 -14.74
CA LEU A 196 -10.30 -9.68 -15.92
C LEU A 196 -9.44 -9.80 -17.17
N ALA A 197 -8.19 -9.31 -17.16
CA ALA A 197 -7.26 -9.44 -18.27
C ALA A 197 -6.96 -10.91 -18.58
N ARG A 198 -6.73 -11.75 -17.56
CA ARG A 198 -6.54 -13.19 -17.72
C ARG A 198 -7.77 -13.85 -18.35
N VAL A 199 -8.97 -13.58 -17.84
CA VAL A 199 -10.22 -14.15 -18.35
C VAL A 199 -10.44 -13.70 -19.78
N VAL A 200 -10.36 -12.40 -20.05
CA VAL A 200 -10.52 -11.83 -21.40
C VAL A 200 -9.50 -12.43 -22.36
N VAL A 201 -8.20 -12.45 -22.05
CA VAL A 201 -7.18 -13.01 -22.98
C VAL A 201 -7.33 -14.52 -23.17
N SER A 202 -7.62 -15.28 -22.10
CA SER A 202 -7.74 -16.76 -22.16
C SER A 202 -9.06 -17.27 -22.72
N HIS A 203 -10.14 -16.48 -22.60
CA HIS A 203 -11.46 -16.81 -23.13
C HIS A 203 -11.75 -16.08 -24.44
N ALA A 204 -11.05 -15.00 -24.79
CA ALA A 204 -11.17 -14.32 -26.07
C ALA A 204 -11.08 -15.31 -27.23
N MET A 205 -10.07 -16.19 -27.23
CA MET A 205 -9.92 -17.18 -28.29
C MET A 205 -11.09 -18.18 -28.33
N ARG A 206 -11.58 -18.63 -27.17
CA ARG A 206 -12.69 -19.60 -27.07
C ARG A 206 -14.04 -18.98 -27.43
N TRP A 207 -14.33 -17.79 -26.93
CA TRP A 207 -15.54 -17.02 -27.21
C TRP A 207 -15.58 -16.57 -28.66
N THR A 208 -14.46 -16.15 -29.24
CA THR A 208 -14.42 -15.78 -30.66
C THR A 208 -14.67 -16.97 -31.59
N ILE A 209 -14.19 -18.17 -31.24
CA ILE A 209 -14.49 -19.40 -32.00
C ILE A 209 -15.97 -19.78 -31.82
N ALA A 210 -16.48 -19.84 -30.58
CA ALA A 210 -17.87 -20.22 -30.31
C ALA A 210 -18.89 -19.23 -30.90
N SER A 211 -18.64 -17.92 -30.76
CA SER A 211 -19.50 -16.86 -31.33
C SER A 211 -19.46 -16.86 -32.86
N ARG A 212 -18.30 -17.15 -33.46
CA ARG A 212 -18.17 -17.36 -34.90
C ARG A 212 -19.03 -18.54 -35.35
N ASP A 213 -18.93 -19.68 -34.68
CA ASP A 213 -19.67 -20.89 -35.07
C ASP A 213 -21.18 -20.69 -34.90
N ALA A 214 -21.61 -19.99 -33.84
CA ALA A 214 -23.00 -19.59 -33.64
C ALA A 214 -23.49 -18.64 -34.75
N LEU A 215 -22.73 -17.59 -35.08
CA LEU A 215 -23.07 -16.61 -36.13
C LEU A 215 -23.07 -17.24 -37.53
N LEU A 216 -22.14 -18.14 -37.82
CA LEU A 216 -22.11 -18.91 -39.06
C LEU A 216 -23.30 -19.85 -39.15
N SER A 217 -23.66 -20.54 -38.06
CA SER A 217 -24.83 -21.41 -38.03
C SER A 217 -26.15 -20.64 -38.20
N TRP A 218 -26.22 -19.41 -37.68
CA TRP A 218 -27.35 -18.50 -37.90
C TRP A 218 -27.38 -17.96 -39.34
N ALA A 219 -26.23 -17.55 -39.88
CA ALA A 219 -26.11 -17.03 -41.24
C ALA A 219 -26.37 -18.12 -42.30
N GLN A 220 -26.05 -19.38 -42.02
CA GLN A 220 -26.41 -20.53 -42.87
C GLN A 220 -27.91 -20.84 -42.82
N LYS A 221 -28.60 -20.49 -41.73
CA LYS A 221 -30.05 -20.66 -41.57
C LYS A 221 -30.87 -19.47 -42.10
N GLY A 222 -30.29 -18.28 -42.21
CA GLY A 222 -30.97 -17.06 -42.67
C GLY A 222 -30.78 -16.78 -44.17
N SER A 223 -31.85 -16.35 -44.87
CA SER A 223 -31.82 -16.08 -46.33
C SER A 223 -31.64 -14.59 -46.72
N GLY A 224 -31.54 -13.68 -45.75
CA GLY A 224 -31.48 -12.23 -45.96
C GLY A 224 -30.11 -11.67 -46.38
N LEU A 225 -30.10 -10.39 -46.80
CA LEU A 225 -28.87 -9.66 -47.16
C LEU A 225 -27.84 -9.62 -46.01
N ALA A 226 -28.31 -9.51 -44.77
CA ALA A 226 -27.47 -9.58 -43.58
C ALA A 226 -26.77 -10.94 -43.43
N ALA A 227 -27.46 -12.04 -43.70
CA ALA A 227 -26.88 -13.38 -43.65
C ALA A 227 -25.79 -13.58 -44.73
N ARG A 228 -26.00 -13.02 -45.93
CA ARG A 228 -25.01 -13.04 -47.03
C ARG A 228 -23.79 -12.16 -46.77
N LEU A 229 -23.97 -11.02 -46.11
CA LEU A 229 -22.87 -10.14 -45.71
C LEU A 229 -22.04 -10.79 -44.58
N VAL A 230 -22.70 -11.40 -43.61
CA VAL A 230 -22.06 -12.09 -42.48
C VAL A 230 -21.30 -13.33 -42.97
N SER A 231 -21.85 -14.14 -43.87
CA SER A 231 -21.15 -15.31 -44.42
C SER A 231 -19.97 -14.94 -45.32
N ARG A 232 -20.05 -13.84 -46.08
CA ARG A 232 -18.91 -13.30 -46.85
C ARG A 232 -17.82 -12.69 -45.97
N ALA A 233 -18.18 -12.11 -44.83
CA ALA A 233 -17.23 -11.49 -43.90
C ALA A 233 -16.57 -12.52 -42.96
N LEU A 234 -17.26 -13.62 -42.61
CA LEU A 234 -16.77 -14.69 -41.74
C LEU A 234 -16.26 -15.92 -42.52
N ASP A 235 -15.37 -15.69 -43.49
CA ASP A 235 -14.78 -16.78 -44.27
C ASP A 235 -13.94 -17.74 -43.38
N PRO A 236 -14.21 -19.06 -43.35
CA PRO A 236 -13.55 -20.02 -42.45
C PRO A 236 -12.03 -20.13 -42.61
N GLY A 237 -11.49 -19.69 -43.74
CA GLY A 237 -10.07 -19.78 -44.10
C GLY A 237 -9.14 -18.74 -43.46
N ASN A 238 -9.67 -17.73 -42.75
CA ASN A 238 -8.84 -16.69 -42.14
C ASN A 238 -8.86 -16.77 -40.59
N PRO A 239 -7.76 -17.20 -39.93
CA PRO A 239 -7.71 -17.35 -38.47
C PRO A 239 -7.83 -16.02 -37.70
N ALA A 240 -7.78 -14.87 -38.38
CA ALA A 240 -7.89 -13.55 -37.75
C ALA A 240 -9.31 -13.01 -37.58
N THR A 241 -10.33 -13.66 -38.16
CA THR A 241 -11.73 -13.19 -38.13
C THR A 241 -12.29 -13.09 -36.70
N GLY A 242 -11.93 -14.03 -35.82
CA GLY A 242 -12.33 -13.98 -34.40
C GLY A 242 -11.80 -12.75 -33.67
N LEU A 243 -10.52 -12.43 -33.90
CA LEU A 243 -9.88 -11.24 -33.33
C LEU A 243 -10.54 -9.95 -33.83
N ILE A 244 -10.92 -9.90 -35.10
CA ILE A 244 -11.63 -8.78 -35.73
C ILE A 244 -12.99 -8.54 -35.05
N VAL A 245 -13.80 -9.58 -34.84
CA VAL A 245 -15.11 -9.47 -34.18
C VAL A 245 -14.95 -8.94 -32.75
N MET A 246 -13.98 -9.46 -31.99
CA MET A 246 -13.72 -8.99 -30.63
C MET A 246 -13.31 -7.52 -30.58
N ILE A 247 -12.40 -7.09 -31.44
CA ILE A 247 -11.97 -5.68 -31.51
C ILE A 247 -13.15 -4.77 -31.88
N SER A 248 -14.02 -5.20 -32.80
CA SER A 248 -15.22 -4.45 -33.18
C SER A 248 -16.22 -4.30 -32.03
N VAL A 249 -16.43 -5.34 -31.23
CA VAL A 249 -17.28 -5.27 -30.03
C VAL A 249 -16.69 -4.30 -28.99
N LEU A 250 -15.38 -4.36 -28.75
CA LEU A 250 -14.69 -3.46 -27.84
C LEU A 250 -14.73 -2.00 -28.31
N LEU A 251 -14.61 -1.77 -29.62
CA LEU A 251 -14.77 -0.46 -30.24
C LEU A 251 -16.18 0.10 -29.98
N LEU A 252 -17.22 -0.72 -30.22
CA LEU A 252 -18.60 -0.32 -30.01
C LEU A 252 -18.87 -0.03 -28.52
N ALA A 253 -18.40 -0.89 -27.62
CA ALA A 253 -18.54 -0.69 -26.18
C ALA A 253 -17.85 0.60 -25.70
N SER A 254 -16.66 0.90 -26.23
CA SER A 254 -15.93 2.14 -25.90
C SER A 254 -16.66 3.38 -26.40
N ALA A 255 -17.23 3.32 -27.61
CA ALA A 255 -18.04 4.41 -28.15
C ALA A 255 -19.32 4.63 -27.31
N ILE A 256 -20.04 3.56 -26.97
CA ILE A 256 -21.23 3.63 -26.10
C ILE A 256 -20.87 4.22 -24.74
N LEU A 257 -19.78 3.76 -24.12
CA LEU A 257 -19.30 4.29 -22.85
C LEU A 257 -19.02 5.79 -22.96
N PHE A 258 -18.27 6.22 -23.99
CA PHE A 258 -17.98 7.63 -24.21
C PHE A 258 -19.24 8.49 -24.33
N PHE A 259 -20.17 8.11 -25.21
CA PHE A 259 -21.41 8.87 -25.40
C PHE A 259 -22.30 8.85 -24.14
N SER A 260 -22.31 7.75 -23.38
CA SER A 260 -23.06 7.66 -22.14
C SER A 260 -22.52 8.60 -21.06
N VAL A 261 -21.20 8.67 -20.89
CA VAL A 261 -20.54 9.58 -19.94
C VAL A 261 -20.74 11.02 -20.39
N LEU A 262 -20.50 11.32 -21.67
CA LEU A 262 -20.73 12.65 -22.24
C LEU A 262 -22.18 13.12 -22.03
N ALA A 263 -23.18 12.27 -22.30
CA ALA A 263 -24.59 12.61 -22.10
C ALA A 263 -24.95 12.80 -20.62
N ASN A 264 -24.31 12.09 -19.69
CA ASN A 264 -24.54 12.26 -18.26
C ASN A 264 -23.88 13.53 -17.71
N VAL A 265 -22.67 13.85 -18.16
CA VAL A 265 -21.96 15.09 -17.83
C VAL A 265 -22.73 16.29 -18.39
N ALA A 266 -23.14 16.25 -19.66
CA ALA A 266 -23.90 17.33 -20.31
C ALA A 266 -25.26 17.61 -19.64
N ARG A 267 -25.89 16.60 -19.02
CA ARG A 267 -27.17 16.73 -18.31
C ARG A 267 -27.04 17.08 -16.83
N GLY A 268 -25.81 17.20 -16.29
CA GLY A 268 -25.58 17.40 -14.85
C GLY A 268 -26.12 16.25 -13.99
N ALA A 269 -26.11 15.03 -14.51
CA ALA A 269 -26.77 13.86 -13.90
C ALA A 269 -25.99 13.32 -12.68
N SER A 270 -26.51 12.22 -12.09
CA SER A 270 -25.98 11.54 -10.88
C SER A 270 -24.46 11.28 -10.87
N ILE A 271 -23.82 11.16 -12.04
CA ILE A 271 -22.38 10.94 -12.15
C ILE A 271 -21.55 12.10 -11.57
N VAL A 272 -22.05 13.34 -11.64
CA VAL A 272 -21.38 14.52 -11.08
C VAL A 272 -21.37 14.48 -9.55
N GLN A 273 -22.42 13.94 -8.92
CA GLN A 273 -22.44 13.73 -7.47
C GLN A 273 -21.45 12.64 -7.04
N VAL A 274 -21.25 11.61 -7.88
CA VAL A 274 -20.24 10.57 -7.66
C VAL A 274 -18.83 11.17 -7.75
N ASP A 275 -18.56 12.05 -8.71
CA ASP A 275 -17.27 12.75 -8.82
C ASP A 275 -16.93 13.53 -7.55
N VAL A 276 -17.87 14.33 -7.02
CA VAL A 276 -17.67 15.10 -5.78
C VAL A 276 -17.45 14.19 -4.58
N SER A 277 -18.22 13.11 -4.47
CA SER A 277 -18.12 12.17 -3.36
C SER A 277 -16.77 11.46 -3.35
N ILE A 278 -16.29 11.03 -4.52
CA ILE A 278 -15.00 10.37 -4.65
C ILE A 278 -13.85 11.35 -4.47
N TYR A 279 -13.95 12.57 -4.98
CA TYR A 279 -12.95 13.61 -4.71
C TYR A 279 -12.81 13.87 -3.21
N ARG A 280 -13.92 14.10 -2.48
CA ARG A 280 -13.88 14.31 -1.02
C ARG A 280 -13.32 13.10 -0.27
N LEU A 281 -13.68 11.90 -0.71
CA LEU A 281 -13.14 10.66 -0.18
C LEU A 281 -11.63 10.59 -0.37
N LEU A 282 -11.12 10.86 -1.57
CA LEU A 282 -9.68 10.87 -1.87
C LEU A 282 -8.94 11.96 -1.10
N GLN A 283 -9.51 13.16 -0.95
CA GLN A 283 -8.93 14.23 -0.13
C GLN A 283 -8.81 13.82 1.35
N SER A 284 -9.75 13.04 1.88
CA SER A 284 -9.68 12.52 3.25
C SER A 284 -8.53 11.53 3.49
N PHE A 285 -7.90 11.06 2.41
CA PHE A 285 -6.79 10.11 2.43
C PHE A 285 -5.43 10.74 2.17
N ARG A 286 -5.35 12.08 2.03
CA ARG A 286 -4.07 12.73 1.76
C ARG A 286 -3.07 12.58 2.90
N SER A 287 -1.84 12.18 2.57
CA SER A 287 -0.72 12.07 3.49
C SER A 287 0.60 12.27 2.75
N THR A 288 1.65 12.72 3.42
CA THR A 288 2.96 12.99 2.80
C THR A 288 3.52 11.77 2.05
N TRP A 289 3.34 10.57 2.61
CA TRP A 289 3.84 9.34 1.99
C TRP A 289 2.98 8.87 0.80
N THR A 290 1.65 8.99 0.92
CA THR A 290 0.74 8.70 -0.19
C THR A 290 0.95 9.67 -1.34
N ASP A 291 1.19 10.94 -1.02
CA ASP A 291 1.56 11.98 -1.99
C ASP A 291 2.85 11.56 -2.71
N SER A 292 3.93 11.19 -2.01
CA SER A 292 5.18 10.76 -2.66
C SER A 292 5.01 9.54 -3.59
N ILE A 293 4.25 8.52 -3.19
CA ILE A 293 4.06 7.33 -4.04
C ILE A 293 3.24 7.63 -5.27
N LEU A 294 2.14 8.36 -5.10
CA LEU A 294 1.27 8.72 -6.21
C LEU A 294 1.91 9.76 -7.12
N ASP A 295 2.83 10.58 -6.60
CA ASP A 295 3.62 11.50 -7.41
C ASP A 295 4.54 10.73 -8.36
N VAL A 296 5.30 9.75 -7.84
CA VAL A 296 6.10 8.82 -8.67
C VAL A 296 5.21 8.08 -9.66
N ALA A 297 4.02 7.61 -9.27
CA ALA A 297 3.09 6.97 -10.20
C ALA A 297 2.58 7.95 -11.28
N SER A 298 2.46 9.23 -10.97
CA SER A 298 2.02 10.26 -11.91
C SER A 298 3.07 10.57 -12.99
N THR A 299 4.37 10.38 -12.71
CA THR A 299 5.46 10.53 -13.70
C THR A 299 5.30 9.60 -14.91
N LEU A 300 4.67 8.44 -14.73
CA LEU A 300 4.39 7.49 -15.82
C LEU A 300 3.42 8.08 -16.87
N GLY A 301 2.54 9.00 -16.45
CA GLY A 301 1.60 9.70 -17.31
C GLY A 301 2.09 11.08 -17.76
N SER A 302 3.32 11.48 -17.42
CA SER A 302 3.83 12.81 -17.76
C SER A 302 4.05 12.95 -19.27
N THR A 303 3.90 14.17 -19.77
CA THR A 303 4.14 14.49 -21.19
C THR A 303 5.53 14.05 -21.64
N GLN A 304 6.54 14.19 -20.78
CA GLN A 304 7.91 13.76 -21.07
C GLN A 304 8.00 12.23 -21.27
N THR A 305 7.42 11.44 -20.35
CA THR A 305 7.40 9.97 -20.46
C THR A 305 6.65 9.51 -21.70
N LEU A 306 5.48 10.11 -21.96
CA LEU A 306 4.65 9.78 -23.11
C LEU A 306 5.34 10.11 -24.45
N LEU A 307 6.03 11.25 -24.54
CA LEU A 307 6.83 11.60 -25.73
C LEU A 307 8.00 10.65 -25.93
N ALA A 308 8.73 10.28 -24.87
CA ALA A 308 9.84 9.33 -24.94
C ALA A 308 9.37 7.94 -25.44
N LEU A 309 8.24 7.46 -24.91
CA LEU A 309 7.62 6.21 -25.37
C LEU A 309 7.14 6.31 -26.82
N GLY A 310 6.51 7.42 -27.19
CA GLY A 310 6.06 7.67 -28.55
C GLY A 310 7.21 7.69 -29.55
N ALA A 311 8.29 8.39 -29.24
CA ALA A 311 9.51 8.41 -30.05
C ALA A 311 10.12 7.01 -30.19
N THR A 312 10.19 6.24 -29.10
CA THR A 312 10.68 4.86 -29.12
C THR A 312 9.87 3.97 -30.04
N VAL A 313 8.53 4.08 -29.99
CA VAL A 313 7.62 3.34 -30.87
C VAL A 313 7.81 3.72 -32.35
N ILE A 314 7.97 5.01 -32.65
CA ILE A 314 8.26 5.50 -34.01
C ILE A 314 9.58 4.92 -34.51
N VAL A 315 10.67 5.12 -33.76
CA VAL A 315 12.02 4.66 -34.11
C VAL A 315 12.01 3.15 -34.36
N TRP A 316 11.42 2.38 -33.45
CA TRP A 316 11.35 0.92 -33.60
C TRP A 316 10.56 0.49 -34.84
N MET A 317 9.40 1.10 -35.10
CA MET A 317 8.61 0.78 -36.29
C MET A 317 9.26 1.23 -37.60
N SER A 318 10.02 2.33 -37.59
CA SER A 318 10.84 2.79 -38.71
C SER A 318 11.97 1.80 -39.02
N PHE A 319 12.64 1.24 -38.01
CA PHE A 319 13.59 0.14 -38.18
C PHE A 319 12.93 -1.10 -38.80
N GLU A 320 11.67 -1.37 -38.48
CA GLU A 320 10.90 -2.46 -39.09
C GLU A 320 10.34 -2.13 -40.49
N ARG A 321 10.63 -0.95 -41.04
CA ARG A 321 10.11 -0.44 -42.33
C ARG A 321 8.58 -0.45 -42.41
N ARG A 322 7.87 -0.35 -41.27
CA ARG A 322 6.40 -0.36 -41.17
C ARG A 322 5.79 1.04 -41.18
N TRP A 323 6.23 1.89 -42.10
CA TRP A 323 5.87 3.31 -42.17
C TRP A 323 4.37 3.58 -42.15
N ARG A 324 3.55 2.76 -42.81
CA ARG A 324 2.10 2.92 -42.83
C ARG A 324 1.46 2.78 -41.45
N THR A 325 1.94 1.84 -40.62
CA THR A 325 1.43 1.66 -39.25
C THR A 325 1.84 2.82 -38.34
N VAL A 326 3.04 3.36 -38.54
CA VAL A 326 3.47 4.61 -37.88
C VAL A 326 2.54 5.76 -38.24
N THR A 327 2.24 5.95 -39.52
CA THR A 327 1.34 7.01 -39.98
C THR A 327 -0.05 6.88 -39.36
N TYR A 328 -0.63 5.68 -39.35
CA TYR A 328 -1.94 5.48 -38.71
C TYR A 328 -1.94 5.79 -37.22
N TRP A 329 -0.87 5.42 -36.52
CA TRP A 329 -0.73 5.71 -35.10
C TRP A 329 -0.56 7.20 -34.82
N VAL A 330 0.33 7.89 -35.54
CA VAL A 330 0.55 9.35 -35.40
C VAL A 330 -0.73 10.12 -35.72
N VAL A 331 -1.42 9.75 -36.80
CA VAL A 331 -2.69 10.38 -37.18
C VAL A 331 -3.75 10.16 -36.10
N ALA A 332 -3.84 8.98 -35.51
CA ALA A 332 -4.80 8.71 -34.45
C ALA A 332 -4.50 9.48 -33.16
N VAL A 333 -3.21 9.57 -32.75
CA VAL A 333 -2.81 10.39 -31.60
C VAL A 333 -3.16 11.85 -31.87
N ALA A 334 -2.74 12.40 -33.02
CA ALA A 334 -3.02 13.79 -33.38
C ALA A 334 -4.51 14.09 -33.45
N PHE A 335 -5.29 13.25 -34.14
CA PHE A 335 -6.73 13.43 -34.28
C PHE A 335 -7.47 13.27 -32.94
N SER A 336 -7.07 12.31 -32.10
CA SER A 336 -7.63 12.15 -30.75
C SER A 336 -7.40 13.41 -29.91
N GLN A 337 -6.19 13.97 -29.93
CA GLN A 337 -5.87 15.18 -29.17
C GLN A 337 -6.60 16.42 -29.73
N LEU A 338 -6.69 16.56 -31.07
CA LEU A 338 -7.46 17.60 -31.73
C LEU A 338 -8.96 17.51 -31.40
N LEU A 339 -9.52 16.30 -31.36
CA LEU A 339 -10.92 16.08 -31.03
C LEU A 339 -11.19 16.41 -29.55
N VAL A 340 -10.31 16.01 -28.63
CA VAL A 340 -10.40 16.44 -27.21
C VAL A 340 -10.33 17.96 -27.10
N ALA A 341 -9.41 18.60 -27.82
CA ALA A 341 -9.29 20.06 -27.85
C ALA A 341 -10.54 20.73 -28.42
N ALA A 342 -11.12 20.17 -29.50
CA ALA A 342 -12.35 20.67 -30.11
C ALA A 342 -13.54 20.53 -29.17
N ILE A 343 -13.71 19.39 -28.49
CA ILE A 343 -14.77 19.19 -27.47
C ILE A 343 -14.60 20.19 -26.32
N ARG A 344 -13.37 20.39 -25.85
CA ARG A 344 -13.06 21.38 -24.79
C ARG A 344 -13.28 22.82 -25.23
N PHE A 345 -13.16 23.11 -26.53
CA PHE A 345 -13.42 24.43 -27.10
C PHE A 345 -14.92 24.66 -27.28
N THR A 346 -15.68 23.67 -27.73
CA THR A 346 -17.13 23.80 -27.95
C THR A 346 -17.94 23.72 -26.67
N ALA A 347 -17.45 23.03 -25.65
CA ALA A 347 -18.00 23.04 -24.29
C ALA A 347 -17.67 24.36 -23.57
N HIS A 348 -18.22 25.49 -24.06
CA HIS A 348 -18.28 26.72 -23.28
C HIS A 348 -19.19 26.50 -22.05
N GLU A 349 -18.72 26.95 -20.88
CA GLU A 349 -19.21 26.59 -19.55
C GLU A 349 -20.74 26.44 -19.39
N PRO A 350 -21.21 25.30 -18.85
CA PRO A 350 -22.32 25.29 -17.93
C PRO A 350 -21.78 25.41 -16.50
N ILE A 351 -22.31 26.41 -15.80
CA ILE A 351 -22.10 26.88 -14.40
C ILE A 351 -22.15 25.78 -13.29
N LEU A 352 -22.17 24.49 -13.61
CA LEU A 352 -22.67 23.45 -12.70
C LEU A 352 -21.64 22.78 -11.78
N VAL A 353 -20.35 23.13 -11.78
CA VAL A 353 -19.38 22.55 -10.82
C VAL A 353 -18.39 23.60 -10.29
N SER A 354 -18.88 24.56 -9.49
CA SER A 354 -18.05 25.54 -8.76
C SER A 354 -17.43 24.99 -7.46
N PHE A 355 -17.09 23.69 -7.40
CA PHE A 355 -16.56 23.04 -6.18
C PHE A 355 -15.16 22.41 -6.35
N ALA A 356 -14.55 22.50 -7.53
CA ALA A 356 -13.18 22.12 -7.81
C ALA A 356 -12.46 23.30 -8.47
N PRO A 357 -11.13 23.46 -8.34
CA PRO A 357 -10.41 24.60 -8.92
C PRO A 357 -10.78 24.77 -10.40
N THR A 358 -10.94 26.03 -10.79
CA THR A 358 -11.63 26.61 -11.95
C THR A 358 -11.10 26.22 -13.35
N GLN A 359 -10.54 25.02 -13.53
CA GLN A 359 -9.86 24.59 -14.76
C GLN A 359 -10.32 23.22 -15.31
N HIS A 360 -11.32 22.58 -14.70
CA HIS A 360 -11.76 21.25 -15.11
C HIS A 360 -12.64 21.27 -16.36
N ARG A 361 -12.08 20.84 -17.51
CA ARG A 361 -12.81 20.67 -18.77
C ARG A 361 -12.82 19.20 -19.21
N PHE A 362 -14.03 18.62 -19.24
CA PHE A 362 -14.28 17.31 -19.84
C PHE A 362 -13.99 17.33 -21.35
N PRO A 363 -13.42 16.26 -21.94
CA PRO A 363 -12.72 15.14 -21.31
C PRO A 363 -11.24 15.48 -21.00
N ASN A 364 -10.56 14.67 -20.19
CA ASN A 364 -9.14 14.91 -19.85
C ASN A 364 -8.18 14.43 -20.96
N SER A 365 -7.26 15.31 -21.39
CA SER A 365 -6.26 15.07 -22.45
C SER A 365 -5.13 14.11 -22.04
N ASP A 366 -4.71 14.17 -20.79
CA ASP A 366 -3.54 13.45 -20.28
C ASP A 366 -3.87 11.96 -20.09
N VAL A 367 -5.07 11.68 -19.58
CA VAL A 367 -5.65 10.32 -19.53
C VAL A 367 -5.82 9.77 -20.94
N ALA A 368 -6.36 10.56 -21.87
CA ALA A 368 -6.51 10.14 -23.26
C ALA A 368 -5.16 9.81 -23.90
N ALA A 369 -4.14 10.66 -23.74
CA ALA A 369 -2.79 10.43 -24.26
C ALA A 369 -2.17 9.14 -23.69
N THR A 370 -2.29 8.95 -22.37
CA THR A 370 -1.81 7.76 -21.67
C THR A 370 -2.46 6.48 -22.24
N VAL A 371 -3.78 6.48 -22.41
CA VAL A 371 -4.51 5.32 -22.96
C VAL A 371 -4.15 5.04 -24.41
N VAL A 372 -3.99 6.07 -25.26
CA VAL A 372 -3.60 5.86 -26.67
C VAL A 372 -2.19 5.27 -26.77
N ILE A 373 -1.23 5.83 -26.03
CA ILE A 373 0.18 5.41 -26.13
C ILE A 373 0.38 4.02 -25.52
N TYR A 374 -0.02 3.82 -24.27
CA TYR A 374 0.12 2.51 -23.61
C TYR A 374 -0.79 1.44 -24.22
N GLY A 375 -2.01 1.79 -24.63
CA GLY A 375 -2.92 0.86 -25.29
C GLY A 375 -2.41 0.39 -26.65
N PHE A 376 -1.82 1.29 -27.45
CA PHE A 376 -1.20 0.92 -28.71
C PHE A 376 0.07 0.08 -28.52
N LEU A 377 0.91 0.45 -27.53
CA LEU A 377 2.09 -0.31 -27.16
C LEU A 377 1.71 -1.74 -26.71
N ALA A 378 0.67 -1.87 -25.88
CA ALA A 378 0.12 -3.17 -25.48
C ALA A 378 -0.31 -3.98 -26.70
N PHE A 379 -1.03 -3.37 -27.65
CA PHE A 379 -1.44 -4.04 -28.90
C PHE A 379 -0.24 -4.55 -29.72
N LEU A 380 0.83 -3.74 -29.87
CA LEU A 380 2.04 -4.16 -30.61
C LEU A 380 2.77 -5.33 -29.95
N LEU A 381 2.86 -5.31 -28.63
CA LEU A 381 3.55 -6.33 -27.84
C LEU A 381 2.75 -7.63 -27.77
N LEU A 382 1.44 -7.55 -27.51
CA LEU A 382 0.52 -8.69 -27.43
C LEU A 382 0.51 -9.54 -28.71
N ARG A 383 0.69 -8.90 -29.88
CA ARG A 383 0.75 -9.63 -31.16
C ARG A 383 2.01 -10.47 -31.36
N ARG A 384 3.08 -10.24 -30.58
CA ARG A 384 4.41 -10.86 -30.75
C ARG A 384 4.72 -11.94 -29.73
N VAL A 385 3.93 -12.07 -28.67
CA VAL A 385 4.23 -12.94 -27.52
C VAL A 385 3.22 -14.06 -27.35
N GLY A 386 3.60 -15.10 -26.60
CA GLY A 386 2.69 -16.19 -26.20
C GLY A 386 1.65 -15.73 -25.18
N ILE A 387 0.66 -16.60 -24.91
CA ILE A 387 -0.50 -16.27 -24.06
C ILE A 387 -0.08 -15.85 -22.65
N LEU A 388 0.85 -16.56 -22.01
CA LEU A 388 1.30 -16.28 -20.63
C LEU A 388 1.97 -14.90 -20.53
N THR A 389 2.95 -14.63 -21.41
CA THR A 389 3.64 -13.33 -21.47
C THR A 389 2.68 -12.22 -21.89
N GLY A 390 1.71 -12.52 -22.77
CA GLY A 390 0.68 -11.57 -23.18
C GLY A 390 -0.21 -11.12 -22.03
N VAL A 391 -0.64 -12.05 -21.16
CA VAL A 391 -1.36 -11.71 -19.93
C VAL A 391 -0.52 -10.76 -19.07
N PHE A 392 0.76 -11.08 -18.85
CA PHE A 392 1.65 -10.22 -18.06
C PHE A 392 1.75 -8.80 -18.63
N ILE A 393 1.98 -8.67 -19.94
CA ILE A 393 2.09 -7.36 -20.61
C ILE A 393 0.78 -6.58 -20.50
N ALA A 394 -0.36 -7.22 -20.79
CA ALA A 394 -1.67 -6.57 -20.66
C ALA A 394 -1.89 -6.06 -19.23
N THR A 395 -1.58 -6.90 -18.24
CA THR A 395 -1.74 -6.53 -16.82
C THR A 395 -0.81 -5.40 -16.40
N ALA A 396 0.44 -5.41 -16.87
CA ALA A 396 1.38 -4.33 -16.59
C ALA A 396 0.91 -3.00 -17.22
N THR A 397 0.49 -3.01 -18.49
CA THR A 397 0.00 -1.80 -19.16
C THR A 397 -1.30 -1.27 -18.55
N SER A 398 -2.23 -2.15 -18.16
CA SER A 398 -3.44 -1.73 -17.46
C SER A 398 -3.13 -1.19 -16.07
N ALA A 399 -2.21 -1.81 -15.32
CA ALA A 399 -1.78 -1.32 -14.01
C ALA A 399 -1.16 0.08 -14.11
N ILE A 400 -0.34 0.35 -15.13
CA ILE A 400 0.22 1.70 -15.37
C ILE A 400 -0.89 2.71 -15.64
N VAL A 401 -1.80 2.43 -16.57
CA VAL A 401 -2.92 3.33 -16.89
C VAL A 401 -3.79 3.60 -15.66
N THR A 402 -4.10 2.57 -14.87
CA THR A 402 -4.88 2.70 -13.64
C THR A 402 -4.12 3.50 -12.57
N ALA A 403 -2.82 3.29 -12.40
CA ALA A 403 -2.00 4.03 -11.45
C ALA A 403 -1.92 5.52 -11.80
N VAL A 404 -1.69 5.86 -13.07
CA VAL A 404 -1.71 7.24 -13.57
C VAL A 404 -3.09 7.87 -13.38
N GLY A 405 -4.15 7.14 -13.71
CA GLY A 405 -5.52 7.58 -13.50
C GLY A 405 -5.83 7.87 -12.03
N LEU A 406 -5.47 6.95 -11.13
CA LEU A 406 -5.67 7.09 -9.70
C LEU A 406 -4.86 8.26 -9.11
N ALA A 407 -3.60 8.43 -9.53
CA ALA A 407 -2.76 9.55 -9.11
C ALA A 407 -3.40 10.89 -9.52
N GLY A 408 -3.88 11.01 -10.75
CA GLY A 408 -4.55 12.21 -11.22
C GLY A 408 -5.86 12.52 -10.49
N LEU A 409 -6.66 11.49 -10.19
CA LEU A 409 -7.87 11.63 -9.37
C LEU A 409 -7.54 12.07 -7.93
N TYR A 410 -6.49 11.50 -7.35
CA TYR A 410 -6.05 11.79 -5.99
C TYR A 410 -5.56 13.24 -5.82
N PHE A 411 -4.76 13.73 -6.76
CA PHE A 411 -4.31 15.13 -6.76
C PHE A 411 -5.39 16.12 -7.21
N GLY A 412 -6.56 15.64 -7.63
CA GLY A 412 -7.64 16.50 -8.12
C GLY A 412 -7.30 17.20 -9.43
N ARG A 413 -6.51 16.56 -10.31
CA ARG A 413 -6.18 17.07 -11.66
C ARG A 413 -7.36 16.90 -12.64
N PHE A 414 -8.21 15.91 -12.38
CA PHE A 414 -9.41 15.62 -13.15
C PHE A 414 -10.43 14.82 -12.33
N THR A 415 -11.69 14.80 -12.77
CA THR A 415 -12.75 13.98 -12.16
C THR A 415 -12.81 12.57 -12.77
N ILE A 416 -13.59 11.66 -12.18
CA ILE A 416 -13.75 10.29 -12.72
C ILE A 416 -14.47 10.32 -14.05
N SER A 417 -15.48 11.17 -14.19
CA SER A 417 -16.15 11.40 -15.46
C SER A 417 -15.14 11.84 -16.54
N ASP A 418 -14.28 12.81 -16.23
CA ASP A 418 -13.25 13.29 -17.17
C ASP A 418 -12.27 12.19 -17.59
N ALA A 419 -11.85 11.36 -16.63
CA ALA A 419 -10.95 10.23 -16.86
C ALA A 419 -11.61 9.15 -17.72
N LEU A 420 -12.84 8.75 -17.39
CA LEU A 420 -13.60 7.74 -18.14
C LEU A 420 -13.91 8.22 -19.56
N GLY A 421 -14.29 9.49 -19.72
CA GLY A 421 -14.52 10.10 -21.02
C GLY A 421 -13.25 10.10 -21.88
N GLY A 422 -12.12 10.58 -21.33
CA GLY A 422 -10.83 10.58 -22.02
C GLY A 422 -10.36 9.18 -22.41
N ALA A 423 -10.46 8.22 -21.48
CA ALA A 423 -10.07 6.83 -21.71
C ALA A 423 -10.94 6.13 -22.76
N ALA A 424 -12.26 6.30 -22.71
CA ALA A 424 -13.19 5.70 -23.65
C ALA A 424 -12.98 6.23 -25.08
N LEU A 425 -12.77 7.55 -25.22
CA LEU A 425 -12.48 8.18 -26.51
C LEU A 425 -11.15 7.69 -27.10
N ALA A 426 -10.11 7.62 -26.28
CA ALA A 426 -8.81 7.10 -26.67
C ALA A 426 -8.87 5.61 -27.08
N ALA A 427 -9.64 4.80 -26.36
CA ALA A 427 -9.82 3.38 -26.64
C ALA A 427 -10.46 3.14 -28.02
N VAL A 428 -11.42 3.98 -28.45
CA VAL A 428 -12.01 3.90 -29.81
C VAL A 428 -10.91 3.96 -30.87
N TRP A 429 -9.96 4.90 -30.74
CA TRP A 429 -8.85 5.04 -31.69
C TRP A 429 -7.89 3.86 -31.66
N VAL A 430 -7.53 3.37 -30.47
CA VAL A 430 -6.67 2.19 -30.31
C VAL A 430 -7.31 0.97 -30.98
N PHE A 431 -8.61 0.75 -30.77
CA PHE A 431 -9.32 -0.37 -31.38
C PHE A 431 -9.49 -0.20 -32.89
N LEU A 432 -9.70 1.02 -33.40
CA LEU A 432 -9.80 1.28 -34.84
C LEU A 432 -8.46 1.00 -35.55
N ILE A 433 -7.34 1.40 -34.95
CA ILE A 433 -6.00 1.07 -35.46
C ILE A 433 -5.74 -0.44 -35.35
N ALA A 434 -6.09 -1.06 -34.22
CA ALA A 434 -5.93 -2.49 -34.04
C ALA A 434 -6.71 -3.28 -35.10
N LEU A 435 -7.96 -2.88 -35.36
CA LEU A 435 -8.84 -3.46 -36.36
C LEU A 435 -8.23 -3.36 -37.76
N THR A 436 -7.81 -2.16 -38.17
CA THR A 436 -7.19 -1.94 -39.49
C THR A 436 -5.86 -2.70 -39.65
N ALA A 437 -5.05 -2.79 -38.60
CA ALA A 437 -3.77 -3.50 -38.61
C ALA A 437 -3.93 -5.03 -38.62
N VAL A 438 -4.96 -5.58 -37.98
CA VAL A 438 -5.29 -7.00 -38.00
C VAL A 438 -5.93 -7.38 -39.34
N TRP A 439 -6.87 -6.56 -39.83
CA TRP A 439 -7.60 -6.83 -41.06
C TRP A 439 -6.67 -6.88 -42.28
N ARG A 440 -5.65 -6.01 -42.34
CA ARG A 440 -4.68 -5.99 -43.44
C ARG A 440 -3.55 -7.00 -43.31
N ASN A 441 -3.11 -7.32 -42.09
CA ASN A 441 -2.00 -8.22 -41.84
C ASN A 441 -2.39 -9.24 -40.76
N PRO A 442 -3.11 -10.31 -41.12
CA PRO A 442 -3.62 -11.30 -40.16
C PRO A 442 -2.53 -12.19 -39.55
N ALA A 443 -1.36 -12.31 -40.19
CA ALA A 443 -0.24 -13.11 -39.69
C ALA A 443 0.37 -12.54 -38.39
N ARG A 444 0.85 -13.44 -37.52
CA ARG A 444 1.58 -13.04 -36.31
C ARG A 444 2.99 -12.56 -36.70
N PRO A 445 3.39 -11.34 -36.30
CA PRO A 445 4.75 -10.88 -36.51
C PRO A 445 5.76 -11.74 -35.73
N PRO A 446 7.02 -11.84 -36.19
CA PRO A 446 8.05 -12.61 -35.50
C PRO A 446 8.30 -12.05 -34.09
N PRO A 447 8.59 -12.92 -33.09
CA PRO A 447 8.87 -12.49 -31.73
C PRO A 447 10.16 -11.68 -31.70
N ARG A 448 10.15 -10.56 -30.96
CA ARG A 448 11.34 -9.74 -30.71
C ARG A 448 11.49 -9.52 -29.20
N PRO A 449 12.30 -10.34 -28.50
CA PRO A 449 12.40 -10.31 -27.04
C PRO A 449 13.03 -9.01 -26.51
N LEU A 450 13.77 -8.28 -27.34
CA LEU A 450 14.39 -7.00 -26.97
C LEU A 450 13.37 -5.85 -26.84
N MET A 451 12.25 -5.89 -27.55
CA MET A 451 11.30 -4.77 -27.58
C MET A 451 10.67 -4.47 -26.20
N PRO A 452 10.15 -5.45 -25.43
CA PRO A 452 9.68 -5.20 -24.07
C PRO A 452 10.76 -4.66 -23.12
N VAL A 453 12.01 -5.11 -23.28
CA VAL A 453 13.14 -4.67 -22.45
C VAL A 453 13.49 -3.22 -22.72
N VAL A 454 13.55 -2.81 -24.00
CA VAL A 454 13.79 -1.42 -24.40
C VAL A 454 12.69 -0.51 -23.88
N VAL A 455 11.43 -0.93 -24.01
CA VAL A 455 10.27 -0.20 -23.48
C VAL A 455 10.39 0.00 -21.96
N LEU A 456 10.71 -1.07 -21.23
CA LEU A 456 10.90 -0.99 -19.77
C LEU A 456 12.07 -0.07 -19.41
N ALA A 457 13.18 -0.16 -20.13
CA ALA A 457 14.35 0.70 -19.92
C ALA A 457 14.01 2.18 -20.15
N VAL A 458 13.23 2.51 -21.18
CA VAL A 458 12.76 3.88 -21.43
C VAL A 458 11.85 4.37 -20.31
N ILE A 459 10.93 3.53 -19.81
CA ILE A 459 10.08 3.89 -18.67
C ILE A 459 10.95 4.17 -17.44
N CYS A 460 11.88 3.26 -17.11
CA CYS A 460 12.77 3.44 -15.95
C CYS A 460 13.67 4.67 -16.09
N ALA A 461 14.21 4.93 -17.28
CA ALA A 461 15.03 6.10 -17.53
C ALA A 461 14.23 7.41 -17.41
N SER A 462 13.02 7.47 -17.98
CA SER A 462 12.15 8.64 -17.87
C SER A 462 11.75 8.94 -16.43
N VAL A 463 11.44 7.90 -15.63
CA VAL A 463 11.14 8.05 -14.21
C VAL A 463 12.38 8.52 -13.45
N ALA A 464 13.55 7.91 -13.68
CA ALA A 464 14.78 8.29 -12.99
C ALA A 464 15.20 9.74 -13.28
N LEU A 465 15.05 10.21 -14.53
CA LEU A 465 15.33 11.59 -14.91
C LEU A 465 14.38 12.59 -14.23
N GLN A 466 13.09 12.25 -14.14
CA GLN A 466 12.11 13.10 -13.45
C GLN A 466 12.35 13.14 -11.94
N MET A 467 12.71 12.01 -11.33
CA MET A 467 13.06 11.97 -9.91
C MET A 467 14.36 12.72 -9.58
N SER A 468 15.31 12.82 -10.52
CA SER A 468 16.51 13.63 -10.32
C SER A 468 16.24 15.14 -10.41
N ASP A 469 15.28 15.55 -11.23
CA ASP A 469 14.84 16.95 -11.38
C ASP A 469 13.98 17.42 -10.19
N GLU A 470 13.26 16.50 -9.53
CA GLU A 470 12.46 16.76 -8.32
C GLU A 470 13.28 17.20 -7.10
N THR A 471 14.62 17.14 -7.17
CA THR A 471 15.48 17.77 -6.14
C THR A 471 15.33 19.30 -6.12
N GLU A 472 14.78 19.93 -7.18
CA GLU A 472 14.63 21.39 -7.27
C GLU A 472 13.20 21.94 -7.47
N ALA A 473 12.18 21.16 -7.87
CA ALA A 473 10.87 21.76 -8.20
C ALA A 473 9.63 20.95 -7.79
N HIS A 474 8.67 21.65 -7.16
CA HIS A 474 7.29 21.26 -6.78
C HIS A 474 7.02 20.76 -5.36
N SER A 475 7.83 21.19 -4.39
CA SER A 475 7.20 21.60 -3.13
C SER A 475 6.39 22.86 -3.46
N VAL A 476 5.07 22.78 -3.60
CA VAL A 476 4.24 23.98 -3.38
C VAL A 476 4.53 24.35 -1.93
N VAL A 477 5.53 25.20 -1.72
CA VAL A 477 5.81 25.75 -0.40
C VAL A 477 4.51 26.48 -0.06
N PRO A 478 3.72 25.99 0.91
CA PRO A 478 2.51 26.70 1.29
C PRO A 478 2.94 28.12 1.61
N SER A 479 2.30 29.10 0.94
CA SER A 479 2.63 30.51 1.09
C SER A 479 2.74 30.86 2.57
N THR A 480 3.94 31.17 3.04
CA THR A 480 4.19 31.49 4.45
C THR A 480 3.56 32.85 4.77
N ILE A 481 2.79 32.90 5.84
CA ILE A 481 2.13 34.13 6.30
C ILE A 481 3.09 34.81 7.27
N VAL A 482 3.65 35.95 6.85
CA VAL A 482 4.53 36.75 7.70
C VAL A 482 3.69 37.64 8.62
N ILE A 483 3.92 37.53 9.92
CA ILE A 483 3.22 38.28 10.98
C ILE A 483 4.20 39.07 11.85
N THR A 484 3.69 40.05 12.60
CA THR A 484 4.48 40.78 13.59
C THR A 484 4.50 40.05 14.93
N PRO A 485 5.52 40.28 15.79
CA PRO A 485 5.57 39.69 17.14
C PRO A 485 4.30 39.96 17.95
N ILE A 486 3.78 41.19 17.88
CA ILE A 486 2.55 41.61 18.58
C ILE A 486 1.32 40.84 18.06
N GLN A 487 1.20 40.69 16.73
CA GLN A 487 0.10 39.90 16.14
C GLN A 487 0.16 38.45 16.59
N TRP A 488 1.37 37.89 16.67
CA TRP A 488 1.59 36.54 17.17
C TRP A 488 1.14 36.40 18.63
N THR A 489 1.63 37.25 19.53
CA THR A 489 1.37 37.15 20.98
C THR A 489 -0.06 37.51 21.37
N ASP A 490 -0.77 38.33 20.59
CA ASP A 490 -2.13 38.77 20.94
C ASP A 490 -3.22 37.85 20.36
N SER A 491 -3.10 37.46 19.09
CA SER A 491 -4.20 36.80 18.36
C SER A 491 -3.83 35.48 17.68
N VAL A 492 -2.71 35.42 16.95
CA VAL A 492 -2.39 34.26 16.10
C VAL A 492 -2.01 33.03 16.93
N TRP A 493 -1.40 33.19 18.11
CA TRP A 493 -1.06 32.03 18.93
C TRP A 493 -2.28 31.15 19.30
N ARG A 494 -3.48 31.74 19.36
CA ARG A 494 -4.76 31.05 19.68
C ARG A 494 -5.34 30.27 18.52
N THR A 495 -4.91 30.54 17.27
CA THR A 495 -5.43 29.84 16.09
C THR A 495 -4.80 28.46 15.94
N PHE A 496 -3.63 28.24 16.55
CA PHE A 496 -2.98 26.93 16.60
C PHE A 496 -3.70 25.98 17.56
N SER A 497 -3.65 24.68 17.25
CA SER A 497 -4.28 23.65 18.06
C SER A 497 -3.58 23.51 19.43
N CYS A 498 -4.33 23.50 20.52
CA CYS A 498 -3.78 23.29 21.88
C CYS A 498 -3.25 21.85 22.10
N TYR A 499 -3.72 20.90 21.29
CA TYR A 499 -3.34 19.50 21.36
C TYR A 499 -2.88 19.05 19.98
N ARG A 500 -1.92 18.14 19.96
CA ARG A 500 -1.57 17.39 18.76
C ARG A 500 -2.79 16.57 18.32
N SER A 501 -3.15 16.71 17.06
CA SER A 501 -4.22 15.91 16.46
C SER A 501 -3.61 14.71 15.75
N SER A 502 -4.14 13.52 16.03
CA SER A 502 -3.87 12.34 15.19
C SER A 502 -4.50 12.52 13.80
N MET A 503 -4.14 11.66 12.83
CA MET A 503 -4.79 11.64 11.51
C MET A 503 -6.31 11.34 11.57
N GLU A 504 -6.79 10.79 12.69
CA GLU A 504 -8.21 10.52 12.95
C GLU A 504 -8.95 11.73 13.55
N GLY A 505 -8.22 12.79 13.92
CA GLY A 505 -8.75 13.97 14.58
C GLY A 505 -8.78 13.90 16.11
N ASP A 506 -8.39 12.76 16.70
CA ASP A 506 -8.31 12.63 18.15
C ASP A 506 -7.20 13.49 18.75
N ARG A 507 -7.49 14.09 19.92
CA ARG A 507 -6.54 14.85 20.72
C ARG A 507 -5.54 13.90 21.39
N ARG A 508 -4.24 14.19 21.25
CA ARG A 508 -3.14 13.41 21.83
C ARG A 508 -2.37 14.25 22.85
N GLU A 509 -1.09 14.49 22.61
CA GLU A 509 -0.22 15.24 23.52
C GLU A 509 -0.56 16.74 23.46
N PRO A 510 -0.54 17.47 24.59
CA PRO A 510 -0.69 18.92 24.58
C PRO A 510 0.50 19.59 23.88
N ILE A 511 0.23 20.66 23.13
CA ILE A 511 1.25 21.56 22.61
C ILE A 511 1.50 22.61 23.69
N THR A 512 2.69 22.59 24.27
CA THR A 512 3.05 23.41 25.44
C THR A 512 3.95 24.59 25.09
N VAL A 513 4.57 24.56 23.91
CA VAL A 513 5.52 25.60 23.47
C VAL A 513 5.15 26.08 22.06
N GLN A 514 5.22 27.38 21.83
CA GLN A 514 5.32 27.96 20.49
C GLN A 514 6.59 28.77 20.42
N TRP A 515 7.49 28.45 19.49
CA TRP A 515 8.81 29.05 19.41
C TRP A 515 9.04 29.69 18.05
N ALA A 516 9.26 31.01 18.03
CA ALA A 516 9.71 31.73 16.84
C ALA A 516 11.24 31.77 16.79
N ALA A 517 11.85 30.89 15.99
CA ALA A 517 13.31 30.79 15.85
C ALA A 517 13.69 29.94 14.61
N THR A 518 14.91 30.14 14.11
CA THR A 518 15.47 29.23 13.09
C THR A 518 15.82 27.87 13.70
N PRO A 519 15.80 26.77 12.92
CA PRO A 519 16.20 25.46 13.42
C PRO A 519 17.57 25.44 14.09
N GLU A 520 18.52 26.22 13.55
CA GLU A 520 19.89 26.34 14.05
C GLU A 520 19.93 27.00 15.43
N GLN A 521 19.12 28.04 15.65
CA GLN A 521 18.98 28.69 16.95
C GLN A 521 18.37 27.73 17.98
N ILE A 522 17.33 26.99 17.60
CA ILE A 522 16.70 25.98 18.48
C ILE A 522 17.72 24.92 18.88
N ARG A 523 18.49 24.38 17.92
CA ARG A 523 19.54 23.40 18.19
C ARG A 523 20.61 23.93 19.15
N ALA A 524 21.12 25.14 18.91
CA ALA A 524 22.16 25.74 19.75
C ALA A 524 21.67 26.01 21.19
N LEU A 525 20.46 26.54 21.34
CA LEU A 525 19.86 26.85 22.64
C LEU A 525 19.52 25.60 23.45
N LEU A 526 19.09 24.52 22.79
CA LEU A 526 18.80 23.25 23.44
C LEU A 526 20.07 22.46 23.78
N ALA A 527 21.06 22.44 22.87
CA ALA A 527 22.34 21.76 23.09
C ALA A 527 23.10 22.30 24.31
N SER A 528 23.12 23.63 24.48
CA SER A 528 23.73 24.29 25.65
C SER A 528 23.06 23.94 26.99
N ARG A 529 21.88 23.30 26.97
CA ARG A 529 21.05 22.96 28.14
C ARG A 529 20.90 21.45 28.36
N GLY A 530 21.78 20.66 27.75
CA GLY A 530 21.83 19.21 27.94
C GLY A 530 20.76 18.43 27.17
N TRP A 531 20.09 19.06 26.21
CA TRP A 531 19.25 18.34 25.24
C TRP A 531 20.11 17.85 24.09
N THR A 532 19.92 16.59 23.71
CA THR A 532 20.58 16.01 22.54
C THR A 532 19.56 15.84 21.42
N GLU A 533 19.90 16.28 20.21
CA GLU A 533 19.08 16.00 19.03
C GLU A 533 19.11 14.50 18.75
N VAL A 534 17.94 13.87 18.75
CA VAL A 534 17.80 12.43 18.51
C VAL A 534 17.18 12.26 17.14
N SER A 535 18.03 12.17 16.12
CA SER A 535 17.62 12.10 14.73
C SER A 535 17.63 10.67 14.16
N HIS A 536 16.75 10.49 13.17
CA HIS A 536 16.38 9.37 12.30
C HIS A 536 16.86 7.94 12.61
N VAL A 537 15.90 7.02 12.50
CA VAL A 537 16.05 5.56 12.54
C VAL A 537 17.30 5.13 11.76
N SER A 538 18.36 4.81 12.48
CA SER A 538 19.57 4.21 11.94
C SER A 538 19.58 2.72 12.28
N LEU A 539 20.30 1.92 11.49
CA LEU A 539 20.45 0.49 11.77
C LEU A 539 20.97 0.25 13.20
N LYS A 540 21.86 1.13 13.69
CA LYS A 540 22.40 1.12 15.06
C LYS A 540 21.35 1.41 16.13
N SER A 541 20.43 2.35 15.89
CA SER A 541 19.32 2.65 16.82
C SER A 541 18.22 1.59 16.80
N VAL A 542 18.01 0.89 15.68
CA VAL A 542 17.10 -0.27 15.65
C VAL A 542 17.69 -1.44 16.43
N MET A 543 19.00 -1.66 16.32
CA MET A 543 19.70 -2.69 17.09
C MET A 543 19.70 -2.39 18.60
N SER A 544 19.63 -1.12 19.03
CA SER A 544 19.55 -0.76 20.46
C SER A 544 18.24 -1.14 21.12
N VAL A 545 17.18 -1.38 20.34
CA VAL A 545 15.91 -1.95 20.83
C VAL A 545 16.10 -3.39 21.33
N VAL A 546 17.10 -4.11 20.82
CA VAL A 546 17.39 -5.53 21.12
C VAL A 546 18.55 -5.69 22.13
N LEU A 547 19.14 -4.58 22.59
CA LEU A 547 20.29 -4.59 23.49
C LEU A 547 19.86 -4.81 24.96
N PRO A 548 20.51 -5.73 25.71
CA PRO A 548 20.19 -6.07 27.10
C PRO A 548 20.01 -4.92 28.08
N ASN A 549 20.88 -3.90 27.98
CA ASN A 549 21.05 -2.82 28.95
C ASN A 549 21.14 -1.46 28.23
N ALA A 550 20.30 -1.24 27.21
CA ALA A 550 20.25 0.05 26.54
C ALA A 550 19.55 1.08 27.45
N PRO A 551 20.20 2.20 27.80
CA PRO A 551 19.54 3.28 28.52
C PRO A 551 18.47 3.93 27.63
N ALA A 552 17.44 4.53 28.24
CA ALA A 552 16.33 5.18 27.54
C ALA A 552 16.79 6.20 26.48
N ILE A 553 17.88 6.92 26.75
CA ILE A 553 18.45 7.91 25.81
C ILE A 553 19.07 7.27 24.55
N ALA A 554 19.49 6.01 24.60
CA ALA A 554 20.10 5.29 23.48
C ALA A 554 19.07 4.66 22.53
N LEU A 555 17.79 4.65 22.93
CA LEU A 555 16.70 4.18 22.09
C LEU A 555 16.27 5.28 21.11
N PRO A 556 15.82 4.93 19.90
CA PRO A 556 15.39 5.93 18.93
C PRO A 556 14.15 6.69 19.42
N ALA A 557 14.10 8.01 19.17
CA ALA A 557 12.91 8.82 19.36
C ALA A 557 12.23 9.01 17.99
N LEU A 558 11.14 8.29 17.76
CA LEU A 558 10.47 8.31 16.45
C LEU A 558 9.72 9.61 16.23
N PRO A 559 9.74 10.21 15.02
CA PRO A 559 8.95 11.40 14.75
C PRO A 559 7.46 11.10 14.90
N ARG A 560 6.71 12.05 15.47
CA ARG A 560 5.26 11.94 15.64
C ARG A 560 4.56 12.86 14.64
N LEU A 561 3.41 12.43 14.13
CA LEU A 561 2.61 13.24 13.21
C LEU A 561 1.65 14.16 13.97
N ASN A 562 1.53 15.40 13.51
CA ASN A 562 0.49 16.35 13.90
C ASN A 562 -0.34 16.69 12.67
N ASN A 563 -1.57 16.16 12.58
CA ASN A 563 -2.45 16.34 11.42
C ASN A 563 -1.78 16.01 10.07
N GLY A 564 -0.93 14.97 10.04
CA GLY A 564 -0.19 14.55 8.84
C GLY A 564 1.24 15.11 8.74
N GLU A 565 1.57 16.19 9.44
CA GLU A 565 2.92 16.78 9.43
C GLU A 565 3.85 16.08 10.43
N PRO A 566 5.02 15.56 10.01
CA PRO A 566 5.97 14.94 10.92
C PRO A 566 6.73 15.97 11.77
N SER A 567 7.06 15.60 13.00
CA SER A 567 7.95 16.40 13.84
C SER A 567 9.36 16.44 13.20
N LYS A 568 9.78 17.61 12.73
CA LYS A 568 11.08 17.78 12.03
C LYS A 568 12.25 17.86 13.00
N LEU A 569 12.04 18.42 14.20
CA LEU A 569 13.07 18.49 15.23
C LEU A 569 12.64 17.67 16.45
N VAL A 570 13.53 16.80 16.92
CA VAL A 570 13.29 15.92 18.06
C VAL A 570 14.51 15.95 18.96
N PHE A 571 14.30 16.32 20.21
CA PHE A 571 15.33 16.40 21.23
C PHE A 571 14.95 15.49 22.38
N ALA A 572 15.94 14.83 22.98
CA ALA A 572 15.74 14.06 24.19
C ALA A 572 16.74 14.44 25.27
N ARG A 573 16.33 14.23 26.51
CA ARG A 573 17.16 14.42 27.69
C ARG A 573 16.88 13.32 28.70
N SER A 574 17.93 12.76 29.29
CA SER A 574 17.78 11.78 30.38
C SER A 574 17.32 12.48 31.67
N ILE A 575 16.35 11.88 32.37
CA ILE A 575 15.97 12.27 33.72
C ILE A 575 16.54 11.24 34.69
N ARG A 576 17.00 11.70 35.86
CA ARG A 576 17.48 10.91 37.02
C ARG A 576 17.22 9.39 36.90
N GLY A 577 18.18 8.66 36.34
CA GLY A 577 18.07 7.20 36.10
C GLY A 577 18.36 6.81 34.65
N ALA A 578 18.54 5.52 34.39
CA ALA A 578 18.81 5.00 33.04
C ALA A 578 17.53 4.71 32.23
N ASP A 579 16.36 4.67 32.89
CA ASP A 579 15.11 4.15 32.33
C ASP A 579 14.09 5.25 31.98
N GLU A 580 14.40 6.53 32.19
CA GLU A 580 13.48 7.65 31.93
C GLU A 580 14.13 8.74 31.06
N ARG A 581 13.33 9.34 30.18
CA ARG A 581 13.74 10.48 29.36
C ARG A 581 12.59 11.44 29.10
N ASP A 582 12.92 12.71 28.96
CA ASP A 582 12.04 13.69 28.32
C ASP A 582 12.31 13.73 26.83
N VAL A 583 11.25 13.84 26.04
CA VAL A 583 11.33 14.04 24.59
C VAL A 583 10.55 15.30 24.21
N LEU A 584 11.25 16.24 23.58
CA LEU A 584 10.71 17.48 23.05
C LEU A 584 10.64 17.37 21.53
N ARG A 585 9.46 17.65 20.96
CA ARG A 585 9.18 17.49 19.53
C ARG A 585 8.64 18.79 18.96
N PHE A 586 9.14 19.20 17.81
CA PHE A 586 8.67 20.40 17.11
C PHE A 586 8.07 20.09 15.75
N TRP A 587 6.95 20.74 15.47
CA TRP A 587 6.28 20.76 14.17
C TRP A 587 6.37 22.15 13.55
N PRO A 588 6.72 22.27 12.26
CA PRO A 588 6.73 23.55 11.58
C PRO A 588 5.31 24.08 11.40
N THR A 589 5.17 25.41 11.33
CA THR A 589 3.93 26.06 10.91
C THR A 589 4.14 26.84 9.61
N HIS A 590 3.06 27.34 9.01
CA HIS A 590 3.10 28.22 7.85
C HIS A 590 3.22 29.70 8.23
N TYR A 591 3.58 30.01 9.47
CA TYR A 591 3.72 31.38 9.96
C TYR A 591 5.17 31.71 10.27
N GLU A 592 5.58 32.91 9.90
CA GLU A 592 6.90 33.45 10.24
C GLU A 592 6.74 34.80 10.94
N VAL A 593 7.51 35.02 11.99
CA VAL A 593 7.53 36.27 12.74
C VAL A 593 8.66 37.15 12.24
N ARG A 594 8.34 38.39 11.86
CA ARG A 594 9.34 39.39 11.46
C ARG A 594 9.40 40.52 12.49
N GLN A 595 10.52 40.64 13.18
CA GLN A 595 10.69 41.61 14.27
C GLN A 595 10.82 43.07 13.83
N GLY A 596 11.30 43.33 12.60
CA GLY A 596 11.49 44.69 12.09
C GLY A 596 11.67 44.74 10.59
N ALA A 597 11.65 45.95 10.02
CA ALA A 597 11.67 46.18 8.56
C ALA A 597 12.93 45.70 7.81
N GLY A 598 13.94 45.18 8.52
CA GLY A 598 15.16 44.58 7.96
C GLY A 598 15.60 43.25 8.58
N ALA A 599 14.80 42.66 9.47
CA ALA A 599 15.12 41.37 10.09
C ALA A 599 14.60 40.21 9.23
N SER A 600 15.39 39.14 9.10
CA SER A 600 14.92 37.91 8.47
C SER A 600 13.74 37.32 9.26
N PRO A 601 12.66 36.89 8.57
CA PRO A 601 11.51 36.30 9.25
C PRO A 601 11.90 34.94 9.85
N ALA A 602 11.49 34.71 11.10
CA ALA A 602 11.77 33.47 11.83
C ALA A 602 10.51 32.57 11.85
N PRO A 603 10.61 31.28 11.48
CA PRO A 603 9.46 30.39 11.47
C PRO A 603 8.96 30.08 12.89
N ILE A 604 7.64 29.93 13.03
CA ILE A 604 7.01 29.50 14.28
C ILE A 604 6.96 27.97 14.32
N TRP A 605 7.41 27.39 15.42
CA TRP A 605 7.40 25.96 15.71
C TRP A 605 6.43 25.65 16.85
N LEU A 606 5.59 24.65 16.67
CA LEU A 606 4.75 24.10 17.75
C LEU A 606 5.53 22.99 18.45
N GLY A 607 5.70 23.09 19.76
CA GLY A 607 6.45 22.19 20.60
C GLY A 607 5.57 21.40 21.56
N SER A 608 5.82 20.09 21.69
CA SER A 608 5.23 19.24 22.72
C SER A 608 6.33 18.49 23.45
N VAL A 609 6.18 18.39 24.78
CA VAL A 609 7.08 17.63 25.65
C VAL A 609 6.34 16.45 26.21
N VAL A 610 7.00 15.30 26.13
CA VAL A 610 6.46 14.02 26.57
C VAL A 610 7.49 13.33 27.42
N HIS A 611 7.06 12.87 28.59
CA HIS A 611 7.87 12.02 29.45
C HIS A 611 7.74 10.57 28.99
N GLU A 612 8.86 9.92 28.65
CA GLU A 612 8.90 8.53 28.20
C GLU A 612 9.62 7.67 29.24
N ARG A 613 8.97 6.58 29.66
CA ARG A 613 9.53 5.58 30.57
C ARG A 613 9.82 4.28 29.82
N LEU A 614 10.99 3.71 30.07
CA LEU A 614 11.42 2.44 29.53
C LEU A 614 10.71 1.30 30.25
N GLN A 615 9.92 0.54 29.51
CA GLN A 615 9.35 -0.72 29.94
C GLN A 615 10.11 -1.87 29.28
N ARG A 616 10.40 -2.91 30.06
CA ARG A 616 11.05 -4.15 29.60
C ARG A 616 10.06 -5.32 29.69
N PRO A 617 9.01 -5.35 28.85
CA PRO A 617 7.95 -6.35 28.97
C PRO A 617 8.44 -7.79 28.72
N ALA A 618 9.48 -7.98 27.89
CA ALA A 618 10.18 -9.26 27.72
C ALA A 618 11.57 -9.07 27.08
N TRP A 619 12.58 -9.82 27.57
CA TRP A 619 13.90 -9.89 26.95
C TRP A 619 13.82 -10.45 25.51
N PRO A 620 14.53 -9.89 24.51
CA PRO A 620 15.49 -8.78 24.57
C PRO A 620 14.91 -7.40 24.14
N PHE A 621 13.59 -7.21 24.14
CA PHE A 621 12.97 -6.02 23.55
C PHE A 621 12.71 -4.89 24.57
N ASN A 622 13.29 -3.72 24.28
CA ASN A 622 13.11 -2.49 25.04
C ASN A 622 12.01 -1.62 24.40
N VAL A 623 10.98 -1.23 25.16
CA VAL A 623 9.89 -0.40 24.65
C VAL A 623 9.76 0.86 25.51
N LEU A 624 9.81 2.02 24.86
CA LEU A 624 9.54 3.29 25.52
C LEU A 624 8.07 3.64 25.37
N ARG A 625 7.41 3.93 26.49
CA ARG A 625 6.03 4.39 26.49
C ARG A 625 5.94 5.81 27.03
N PRO A 626 5.17 6.70 26.36
CA PRO A 626 4.85 8.00 26.92
C PRO A 626 3.96 7.81 28.15
N ASP A 627 4.23 8.56 29.22
CA ASP A 627 3.34 8.59 30.37
C ASP A 627 1.98 9.16 29.94
N ARG A 628 0.89 8.49 30.34
CA ARG A 628 -0.47 8.90 30.00
C ARG A 628 -0.90 10.15 30.78
N ARG A 629 -0.24 10.44 31.89
CA ARG A 629 -0.37 11.73 32.58
C ARG A 629 0.68 12.65 31.99
N VAL A 630 0.29 13.40 30.96
CA VAL A 630 1.06 14.59 30.60
C VAL A 630 0.74 15.60 31.69
N ASP A 631 1.57 15.65 32.72
CA ASP A 631 1.57 16.83 33.57
C ASP A 631 1.84 18.01 32.64
N PRO A 632 0.95 19.01 32.57
CA PRO A 632 1.20 20.20 31.80
C PRO A 632 2.55 20.70 32.27
N MET A 633 3.46 20.85 31.31
CA MET A 633 4.83 21.17 31.62
C MET A 633 4.84 22.48 32.43
N ALA A 634 4.90 22.34 33.75
CA ALA A 634 5.02 23.45 34.65
C ALA A 634 6.49 23.80 34.59
N PHE A 635 6.82 24.72 33.69
CA PHE A 635 8.11 25.40 33.71
C PHE A 635 8.11 26.25 34.99
N ASP A 636 8.38 25.61 36.13
CA ASP A 636 8.48 26.30 37.40
C ASP A 636 9.60 27.34 37.30
N HIS A 637 9.34 28.56 37.79
CA HIS A 637 10.29 29.67 37.71
C HIS A 637 11.46 29.53 38.69
N GLY A 638 11.59 28.39 39.36
CA GLY A 638 12.64 28.10 40.33
C GLY A 638 14.05 28.14 39.72
N GLU A 639 15.02 28.62 40.52
CA GLU A 639 16.40 28.91 40.13
C GLU A 639 17.21 27.72 39.57
N GLY A 640 16.66 26.50 39.61
CA GLY A 640 17.27 25.27 39.10
C GLY A 640 16.62 24.69 37.83
N THR A 641 15.70 25.39 37.15
CA THR A 641 15.02 24.80 36.00
C THR A 641 15.83 24.88 34.70
N PRO A 642 15.70 23.88 33.80
CA PRO A 642 16.44 23.80 32.54
C PRO A 642 16.17 24.92 31.53
N TRP A 643 15.25 25.83 31.86
CA TRP A 643 14.64 26.80 30.96
C TRP A 643 15.07 28.24 31.29
N ARG A 644 16.03 28.38 32.19
CA ARG A 644 16.63 29.64 32.60
C ARG A 644 17.23 30.39 31.39
N GLY A 645 16.89 31.68 31.28
CA GLY A 645 17.41 32.58 30.25
C GLY A 645 16.74 32.48 28.87
N ILE A 646 15.62 31.76 28.75
CA ILE A 646 14.74 31.85 27.57
C ILE A 646 13.78 33.03 27.79
N GLU A 647 13.77 34.00 26.89
CA GLU A 647 12.85 35.13 26.95
C GLU A 647 11.44 34.63 26.60
N ILE A 648 10.59 34.53 27.64
CA ILE A 648 9.19 34.15 27.48
C ILE A 648 8.43 35.42 27.12
N ALA A 649 7.98 35.52 25.87
CA ALA A 649 7.20 36.65 25.39
C ALA A 649 5.83 36.72 26.09
N SER A 650 5.21 35.56 26.36
CA SER A 650 3.97 35.43 27.12
C SER A 650 3.71 33.97 27.54
N SER A 651 2.99 33.78 28.66
CA SER A 651 2.39 32.50 29.05
C SER A 651 0.87 32.62 28.98
N ALA A 652 0.21 31.78 28.20
CA ALA A 652 -1.24 31.88 27.99
C ALA A 652 -1.93 30.51 28.03
N GLY A 653 -3.18 30.46 28.52
CA GLY A 653 -3.95 29.22 28.59
C GLY A 653 -4.67 28.90 27.27
N CYS A 654 -4.43 27.72 26.71
CA CYS A 654 -5.15 27.17 25.57
C CYS A 654 -6.08 26.05 26.08
N GLY A 655 -7.30 26.42 26.49
CA GLY A 655 -8.19 25.52 27.24
C GLY A 655 -7.66 25.28 28.66
N SER A 656 -7.40 24.02 29.02
CA SER A 656 -6.84 23.62 30.33
C SER A 656 -5.31 23.49 30.34
N VAL A 657 -4.63 23.86 29.24
CA VAL A 657 -3.18 23.65 29.06
C VAL A 657 -2.47 25.00 28.99
N PRO A 658 -1.42 25.22 29.80
CA PRO A 658 -0.56 26.39 29.65
C PRO A 658 0.32 26.25 28.40
N VAL A 659 0.36 27.28 27.56
CA VAL A 659 1.20 27.40 26.37
C VAL A 659 2.16 28.56 26.57
N MET A 660 3.46 28.32 26.37
CA MET A 660 4.48 29.36 26.41
C MET A 660 4.85 29.83 25.01
N LEU A 661 4.90 31.15 24.83
CA LEU A 661 5.38 31.80 23.61
C LEU A 661 6.83 32.22 23.83
N VAL A 662 7.74 31.62 23.05
CA VAL A 662 9.19 31.82 23.17
C VAL A 662 9.72 32.56 21.95
N GLU A 663 10.36 33.70 22.20
CA GLU A 663 10.96 34.52 21.16
C GLU A 663 12.49 34.48 21.30
N SER A 664 13.20 34.04 20.26
CA SER A 664 14.67 34.08 20.24
C SER A 664 15.10 35.39 19.58
N ARG A 665 15.65 36.33 20.35
CA ARG A 665 16.37 37.47 19.74
C ARG A 665 17.68 36.96 19.15
N SER A 666 18.02 37.44 17.96
CA SER A 666 19.41 37.38 17.48
C SER A 666 20.21 38.39 18.30
N GLU A 667 21.14 37.92 19.13
CA GLU A 667 22.20 38.80 19.64
C GLU A 667 23.10 39.29 18.50
#